data_AF-A0A7S4RY27-F1
#
_entry.id   AF-A0A7S4RY27-F1
#
_cell.length_a   1.000
_cell.length_b   1.000
_cell.length_c   1.000
_cell.angle_alpha   90.00
_cell.angle_beta   90.00
_cell.angle_gamma   90.00
#
_symmetry.space_group_name_H-M   'P 1'
#
loop_
_entity.id
_entity.type
_entity.pdbx_description
1 polymer ?
#
loop_
_entity_poly.entity_id
_entity_poly.type
_entity_poly.pdbx_seq_one_letter_code
_entity_poly.pdbx_strand_id
1 'polypeptide(L)'
;MEVLRPSPNAEFLIAHVFEKAGPARGPLFVPLLRQWAKEGREVHGKRFSVGEVEEAIERSSASRKPDAAKDALPLPPAPRGRGRLEARVPTPARSAAQQARAPGSGGASPGTGSAAAGLATTPPADAASTPRKPAPTLRKPPSAGEILQHAASSGNLGQDAQPAAASTDAAEEKVSLCLRGTRMDVRANPPRLSAAVKRAAAAASAVVDVSEDEHCGPPGEPAKKRRRQQDASAPQESSLGSSSHLQVEQAAGGAEDSEMEIIEFGTFGVPRLLRSAAVPQQTLRISAGRAAAAAGIHPYADVGDLFLEFVYQDLPDLLLRDANLAGVEIVSPAAERAKLMAKSGEMEALEAALHSAAAAAWVEGARDAQRAVGRATAAAEQAGRLTTEEAGELRRMLELEIILEFGARHEDAAIDVYSQQVGQPVYGQQRRVSLALPAAGPAEALQRALPPLRAEPLPRQEPAEQKGGEAGGARGASSGGPDAYFRLTGFVDGLVDLPREHPGGVGSGHATETLVVEVKHRIGSIKTPPNLYDIVQLCSYCRVYGLSHGHLVQCLREESATQPFGTPVGKLHITKLDFSEGSPDRKGWDHHVLPALYAVAAAVYAARSDEMTRLRLLVAATPEERTALVGSLCPHLER
;
A
#
# COMPACT_ATOMS: atom_id res chain seq x y z
N MET A 1 -49.30 26.59 13.92
CA MET A 1 -49.09 25.15 13.64
C MET A 1 -48.23 24.60 14.75
N GLU A 2 -48.74 23.62 15.48
CA GLU A 2 -48.00 22.97 16.56
C GLU A 2 -46.96 22.04 15.92
N VAL A 3 -45.68 22.36 16.09
CA VAL A 3 -44.60 21.51 15.58
C VAL A 3 -44.54 20.28 16.47
N LEU A 4 -45.11 19.17 16.01
CA LEU A 4 -45.00 17.89 16.69
C LEU A 4 -43.51 17.62 16.97
N ARG A 5 -43.15 17.18 18.17
CA ARG A 5 -41.77 16.75 18.46
C ARG A 5 -41.47 15.44 17.74
N PRO A 6 -40.24 15.20 17.28
CA PRO A 6 -39.90 13.95 16.66
C PRO A 6 -40.01 12.81 17.68
N SER A 7 -40.28 11.59 17.22
CA SER A 7 -40.15 10.43 18.10
C SER A 7 -38.71 10.33 18.67
N PRO A 8 -38.51 9.82 19.90
CA PRO A 8 -37.17 9.69 20.50
C PRO A 8 -36.18 8.87 19.67
N ASN A 9 -36.70 7.97 18.83
CA ASN A 9 -35.91 7.15 17.91
C ASN A 9 -35.56 7.91 16.63
N ALA A 10 -36.47 8.74 16.10
CA ALA A 10 -36.15 9.64 14.99
C ALA A 10 -35.09 10.69 15.41
N GLU A 11 -35.20 11.26 16.61
CA GLU A 11 -34.18 12.16 17.18
C GLU A 11 -32.79 11.50 17.24
N PHE A 12 -32.74 10.24 17.69
CA PHE A 12 -31.51 9.47 17.72
C PHE A 12 -30.90 9.30 16.32
N LEU A 13 -31.71 8.94 15.32
CA LEU A 13 -31.23 8.75 13.94
C LEU A 13 -30.72 10.06 13.33
N ILE A 14 -31.39 11.19 13.61
CA ILE A 14 -30.94 12.52 13.16
C ILE A 14 -29.56 12.83 13.75
N ALA A 15 -29.42 12.77 15.07
CA ALA A 15 -28.19 13.18 15.77
C ALA A 15 -27.00 12.24 15.52
N HIS A 16 -27.25 10.92 15.43
CA HIS A 16 -26.16 9.94 15.38
C HIS A 16 -25.88 9.36 14.01
N VAL A 17 -26.83 9.42 13.07
CA VAL A 17 -26.62 8.94 11.71
C VAL A 17 -26.52 10.12 10.75
N PHE A 18 -27.56 10.93 10.63
CA PHE A 18 -27.61 11.97 9.58
C PHE A 18 -26.66 13.14 9.85
N GLU A 19 -26.58 13.66 11.08
CA GLU A 19 -25.68 14.76 11.42
C GLU A 19 -24.21 14.33 11.38
N LYS A 20 -23.89 13.16 11.94
CA LYS A 20 -22.51 12.62 11.93
C LYS A 20 -22.02 12.24 10.53
N ALA A 21 -22.88 11.69 9.69
CA ALA A 21 -22.53 11.36 8.30
C ALA A 21 -22.42 12.62 7.43
N GLY A 22 -23.04 13.73 7.84
CA GLY A 22 -23.10 14.96 7.07
C GLY A 22 -24.06 14.88 5.87
N PRO A 23 -24.30 16.01 5.19
CA PRO A 23 -25.38 16.15 4.22
C PRO A 23 -25.21 15.29 2.96
N ALA A 24 -23.96 15.01 2.57
CA ALA A 24 -23.61 14.20 1.40
C ALA A 24 -23.74 12.69 1.64
N ARG A 25 -23.32 12.20 2.82
CA ARG A 25 -23.30 10.75 3.10
C ARG A 25 -24.53 10.26 3.84
N GLY A 26 -25.24 11.12 4.57
CA GLY A 26 -26.49 10.77 5.29
C GLY A 26 -27.52 10.04 4.41
N PRO A 27 -27.84 10.52 3.19
CA PRO A 27 -28.77 9.84 2.29
C PRO A 27 -28.37 8.41 1.90
N LEU A 28 -27.07 8.08 1.90
CA LEU A 28 -26.58 6.74 1.53
C LEU A 28 -26.99 5.67 2.57
N PHE A 29 -27.27 6.07 3.81
CA PHE A 29 -27.70 5.16 4.86
C PHE A 29 -29.21 4.85 4.82
N VAL A 30 -30.01 5.59 4.06
CA VAL A 30 -31.48 5.45 4.02
C VAL A 30 -31.95 4.05 3.61
N PRO A 31 -31.43 3.43 2.53
CA PRO A 31 -31.85 2.07 2.15
C PRO A 31 -31.55 1.04 3.25
N LEU A 32 -30.39 1.17 3.89
CA LEU A 32 -29.93 0.28 4.95
C LEU A 32 -30.79 0.41 6.22
N LEU A 33 -31.05 1.64 6.66
CA LEU A 33 -31.91 1.90 7.83
C LEU A 33 -33.34 1.39 7.62
N ARG A 34 -33.91 1.57 6.42
CA ARG A 34 -35.23 1.02 6.06
C ARG A 34 -35.24 -0.51 6.12
N GLN A 35 -34.17 -1.14 5.61
CA GLN A 35 -34.04 -2.60 5.67
C GLN A 35 -33.93 -3.09 7.11
N TRP A 36 -33.07 -2.48 7.91
CA TRP A 36 -32.88 -2.84 9.33
C TRP A 36 -34.16 -2.65 10.15
N ALA A 37 -34.93 -1.59 9.88
CA ALA A 37 -36.22 -1.38 10.52
C ALA A 37 -37.25 -2.47 10.16
N LYS A 38 -37.27 -2.94 8.90
CA LYS A 38 -38.14 -4.07 8.48
C LYS A 38 -37.73 -5.39 9.13
N GLU A 39 -36.43 -5.60 9.30
CA GLU A 39 -35.85 -6.80 9.92
C GLU A 39 -35.87 -6.75 11.46
N GLY A 40 -36.29 -5.62 12.06
CA GLY A 40 -36.29 -5.44 13.51
C GLY A 40 -34.89 -5.44 14.12
N ARG A 41 -33.85 -5.06 13.36
CA ARG A 41 -32.47 -5.00 13.84
C ARG A 41 -32.25 -3.84 14.80
N GLU A 42 -31.32 -4.04 15.72
CA GLU A 42 -30.90 -3.03 16.69
C GLU A 42 -29.67 -2.25 16.19
N VAL A 43 -29.70 -0.92 16.32
CA VAL A 43 -28.53 -0.05 16.12
C VAL A 43 -28.27 0.65 17.44
N HIS A 44 -27.08 0.43 18.01
CA HIS A 44 -26.70 0.95 19.33
C HIS A 44 -27.74 0.64 20.44
N GLY A 45 -28.30 -0.57 20.42
CA GLY A 45 -29.30 -1.02 21.41
C GLY A 45 -30.70 -0.43 21.24
N LYS A 46 -30.98 0.23 20.10
CA LYS A 46 -32.31 0.75 19.77
C LYS A 46 -32.87 0.04 18.53
N ARG A 47 -34.16 -0.31 18.57
CA ARG A 47 -34.92 -0.75 17.40
C ARG A 47 -35.68 0.43 16.83
N PHE A 48 -35.76 0.47 15.50
CA PHE A 48 -36.46 1.52 14.77
C PHE A 48 -37.55 0.87 13.92
N SER A 49 -38.72 1.49 13.91
CA SER A 49 -39.77 1.21 12.93
C SER A 49 -39.48 1.95 11.63
N VAL A 50 -40.08 1.49 10.53
CA VAL A 50 -39.95 2.18 9.24
C VAL A 50 -40.48 3.62 9.33
N GLY A 51 -41.54 3.85 10.12
CA GLY A 51 -42.10 5.19 10.34
C GLY A 51 -41.12 6.16 11.02
N GLU A 52 -40.37 5.69 12.02
CA GLU A 52 -39.36 6.52 12.71
C GLU A 52 -38.17 6.83 11.80
N VAL A 53 -37.82 5.92 10.88
CA VAL A 53 -36.79 6.17 9.85
C VAL A 53 -37.27 7.23 8.86
N GLU A 54 -38.52 7.16 8.38
CA GLU A 54 -39.08 8.19 7.47
C GLU A 54 -39.19 9.56 8.15
N GLU A 55 -39.61 9.59 9.41
CA GLU A 55 -39.68 10.82 10.20
C GLU A 55 -38.29 11.49 10.32
N ALA A 56 -37.24 10.70 10.58
CA ALA A 56 -35.87 11.21 10.65
C ALA A 56 -35.38 11.77 9.30
N ILE A 57 -35.75 11.14 8.18
CA ILE A 57 -35.41 11.60 6.83
C ILE A 57 -36.10 12.93 6.52
N GLU A 58 -37.40 13.03 6.79
CA GLU A 58 -38.17 14.25 6.55
C GLU A 58 -37.61 15.43 7.35
N ARG A 59 -37.32 15.23 8.63
CA ARG A 59 -36.77 16.26 9.51
C ARG A 59 -35.36 16.67 9.16
N SER A 60 -34.48 15.70 8.89
CA SER A 60 -33.10 16.01 8.49
C SER A 60 -33.07 16.77 7.17
N SER A 61 -34.01 16.51 6.26
CA SER A 61 -34.17 17.26 5.01
C SER A 61 -34.75 18.66 5.24
N ALA A 62 -35.74 18.80 6.13
CA ALA A 62 -36.34 20.09 6.47
C ALA A 62 -35.41 21.02 7.27
N SER A 63 -34.48 20.46 8.04
CA SER A 63 -33.46 21.22 8.79
C SER A 63 -32.41 21.88 7.89
N ARG A 64 -32.29 21.41 6.63
CA ARG A 64 -31.44 22.03 5.62
C ARG A 64 -32.13 23.30 5.13
N LYS A 65 -31.94 24.42 5.84
CA LYS A 65 -32.22 25.74 5.26
C LYS A 65 -31.39 25.88 3.98
N PRO A 66 -31.98 26.39 2.87
CA PRO A 66 -31.24 26.68 1.66
C PRO A 66 -30.39 27.93 1.89
N ASP A 67 -29.23 27.81 2.55
CA ASP A 67 -28.27 28.91 2.68
C ASP A 67 -27.50 29.17 1.37
N ALA A 68 -27.74 28.37 0.32
CA ALA A 68 -27.10 28.51 -0.99
C ALA A 68 -27.71 29.59 -1.91
N ALA A 69 -28.73 30.34 -1.47
CA ALA A 69 -29.42 31.33 -2.32
C ALA A 69 -28.85 32.76 -2.23
N LYS A 70 -27.80 33.02 -1.43
CA LYS A 70 -27.25 34.38 -1.29
C LYS A 70 -26.16 34.76 -2.29
N ASP A 71 -25.57 33.81 -3.02
CA ASP A 71 -24.46 34.10 -3.96
C ASP A 71 -24.77 33.77 -5.44
N ALA A 72 -26.02 33.46 -5.79
CA ALA A 72 -26.39 33.21 -7.18
C ALA A 72 -26.77 34.53 -7.90
N LEU A 73 -25.86 35.05 -8.72
CA LEU A 73 -26.14 36.11 -9.70
C LEU A 73 -27.27 35.67 -10.67
N PRO A 74 -28.18 36.57 -11.09
CA PRO A 74 -29.32 36.23 -11.92
C PRO A 74 -28.88 35.90 -13.35
N LEU A 75 -29.22 34.70 -13.83
CA LEU A 75 -29.10 34.31 -15.24
C LEU A 75 -30.21 34.95 -16.09
N PRO A 76 -29.92 35.26 -17.38
CA PRO A 76 -30.89 35.87 -18.28
C PRO A 76 -31.97 34.87 -18.73
N PRO A 77 -33.17 35.35 -19.13
CA PRO A 77 -34.30 34.49 -19.43
C PRO A 77 -34.13 33.75 -20.77
N ALA A 78 -34.32 32.42 -20.74
CA ALA A 78 -34.39 31.58 -21.92
C ALA A 78 -35.80 31.58 -22.54
N PRO A 79 -35.92 31.39 -23.88
CA PRO A 79 -37.16 31.60 -24.61
C PRO A 79 -38.13 30.43 -24.50
N ARG A 80 -39.42 30.77 -24.57
CA ARG A 80 -40.55 29.83 -24.56
C ARG A 80 -40.60 29.03 -25.87
N GLY A 81 -40.61 27.70 -25.75
CA GLY A 81 -40.86 26.77 -26.86
C GLY A 81 -41.75 25.60 -26.42
N ARG A 82 -42.92 25.47 -27.08
CA ARG A 82 -43.95 24.44 -26.90
C ARG A 82 -43.45 23.03 -27.25
N GLY A 83 -44.06 22.00 -26.65
CA GLY A 83 -44.03 20.65 -27.23
C GLY A 83 -44.47 19.53 -26.29
N ARG A 84 -45.79 19.36 -26.15
CA ARG A 84 -46.45 18.22 -25.49
C ARG A 84 -46.40 16.99 -26.40
N LEU A 85 -46.00 15.83 -25.89
CA LEU A 85 -46.36 14.52 -26.45
C LEU A 85 -46.32 13.46 -25.33
N GLU A 86 -47.50 12.93 -25.03
CA GLU A 86 -47.74 11.80 -24.13
C GLU A 86 -47.40 10.49 -24.85
N ALA A 87 -46.76 9.55 -24.16
CA ALA A 87 -46.71 8.15 -24.57
C ALA A 87 -46.94 7.25 -23.34
N ARG A 88 -48.11 6.62 -23.31
CA ARG A 88 -48.50 5.50 -22.44
C ARG A 88 -47.89 4.20 -22.95
N VAL A 89 -47.34 3.36 -22.08
CA VAL A 89 -47.13 1.90 -22.31
C VAL A 89 -47.27 1.16 -20.95
N PRO A 90 -47.77 -0.10 -20.92
CA PRO A 90 -48.63 -0.60 -19.85
C PRO A 90 -47.97 -1.61 -18.89
N THR A 91 -48.67 -1.82 -17.78
CA THR A 91 -48.50 -2.86 -16.75
C THR A 91 -48.72 -4.28 -17.30
N PRO A 92 -47.96 -5.30 -16.85
CA PRO A 92 -48.40 -6.69 -16.95
C PRO A 92 -48.97 -7.23 -15.63
N ALA A 93 -49.98 -8.07 -15.81
CA ALA A 93 -50.78 -8.74 -14.81
C ALA A 93 -50.01 -9.82 -14.03
N ARG A 94 -50.38 -9.98 -12.75
CA ARG A 94 -50.07 -11.16 -11.93
C ARG A 94 -51.19 -12.19 -12.06
N SER A 95 -50.80 -13.46 -12.21
CA SER A 95 -51.69 -14.61 -12.06
C SER A 95 -50.94 -15.80 -11.49
N ALA A 96 -51.71 -16.58 -10.71
CA ALA A 96 -51.54 -17.98 -10.32
C ALA A 96 -50.74 -18.31 -9.06
N ALA A 97 -51.52 -18.79 -8.09
CA ALA A 97 -51.20 -19.49 -6.87
C ALA A 97 -50.82 -20.97 -7.10
N GLN A 98 -50.10 -21.59 -6.16
CA GLN A 98 -50.60 -22.76 -5.41
C GLN A 98 -49.63 -23.25 -4.32
N GLN A 99 -50.15 -23.22 -3.08
CA GLN A 99 -50.12 -24.25 -2.02
C GLN A 99 -48.87 -25.12 -1.78
N ALA A 100 -48.38 -25.12 -0.53
CA ALA A 100 -48.56 -26.27 0.39
C ALA A 100 -48.04 -26.02 1.83
N ARG A 101 -48.96 -26.21 2.79
CA ARG A 101 -48.84 -26.91 4.10
C ARG A 101 -47.78 -26.52 5.15
N ALA A 102 -48.31 -25.99 6.27
CA ALA A 102 -47.87 -26.15 7.66
C ALA A 102 -48.03 -27.64 8.12
N PRO A 103 -47.70 -28.10 9.37
CA PRO A 103 -47.60 -27.33 10.63
C PRO A 103 -46.48 -27.79 11.62
N GLY A 104 -46.38 -27.12 12.77
CA GLY A 104 -45.62 -27.66 13.90
C GLY A 104 -45.26 -26.67 15.00
N SER A 105 -46.24 -26.10 15.69
CA SER A 105 -46.08 -25.41 16.98
C SER A 105 -45.95 -26.43 18.11
N GLY A 106 -44.88 -26.35 18.91
CA GLY A 106 -44.72 -27.10 20.14
C GLY A 106 -43.81 -26.35 21.09
N GLY A 107 -44.36 -25.88 22.21
CA GLY A 107 -43.66 -25.06 23.20
C GLY A 107 -42.83 -25.85 24.20
N ALA A 108 -42.02 -25.11 24.98
CA ALA A 108 -41.87 -25.21 26.43
C ALA A 108 -40.59 -24.48 26.86
N SER A 109 -40.72 -23.71 27.93
CA SER A 109 -39.66 -23.12 28.76
C SER A 109 -39.91 -23.64 30.19
N PRO A 110 -39.07 -23.37 31.21
CA PRO A 110 -37.64 -23.64 31.34
C PRO A 110 -37.37 -24.61 32.52
N GLY A 111 -36.24 -25.31 32.48
CA GLY A 111 -35.76 -26.17 33.58
C GLY A 111 -34.70 -25.46 34.42
N THR A 112 -35.03 -25.21 35.68
CA THR A 112 -34.14 -24.81 36.78
C THR A 112 -33.42 -26.01 37.41
N GLY A 113 -32.16 -25.83 37.85
CA GLY A 113 -31.43 -26.75 38.75
C GLY A 113 -29.93 -26.73 38.44
N SER A 114 -29.09 -25.98 39.15
CA SER A 114 -28.57 -26.16 40.51
C SER A 114 -27.43 -27.20 40.64
N ALA A 115 -26.43 -26.78 41.42
CA ALA A 115 -25.35 -27.54 42.07
C ALA A 115 -24.03 -27.76 41.30
N ALA A 116 -23.15 -26.75 41.43
CA ALA A 116 -21.71 -26.94 41.40
C ALA A 116 -21.24 -27.52 42.74
N ALA A 117 -20.49 -28.61 42.70
CA ALA A 117 -19.67 -29.10 43.81
C ALA A 117 -18.25 -29.31 43.29
N GLY A 118 -17.30 -28.69 43.96
CA GLY A 118 -15.91 -28.61 43.54
C GLY A 118 -15.11 -29.88 43.80
N LEU A 119 -13.92 -29.92 43.20
CA LEU A 119 -12.78 -30.70 43.66
C LEU A 119 -11.52 -29.98 43.14
N ALA A 120 -10.90 -29.23 44.05
CA ALA A 120 -9.56 -28.70 43.88
C ALA A 120 -8.55 -29.85 43.98
N THR A 121 -7.69 -29.98 42.98
CA THR A 121 -6.50 -30.83 43.04
C THR A 121 -5.27 -29.95 42.86
N THR A 122 -4.48 -29.88 43.92
CA THR A 122 -3.13 -29.32 43.98
C THR A 122 -2.16 -30.18 43.16
N PRO A 123 -1.27 -29.58 42.34
CA PRO A 123 -0.06 -30.27 41.89
C PRO A 123 1.13 -29.94 42.81
N PRO A 124 2.07 -30.89 43.00
CA PRO A 124 3.24 -30.70 43.85
C PRO A 124 4.33 -29.87 43.16
N ALA A 125 5.04 -29.10 43.98
CA ALA A 125 6.29 -28.45 43.68
C ALA A 125 7.43 -29.47 43.56
N ASP A 126 8.27 -29.32 42.53
CA ASP A 126 9.75 -29.31 42.62
C ASP A 126 10.38 -29.65 41.26
N ALA A 127 11.15 -28.70 40.73
CA ALA A 127 12.43 -28.91 40.02
C ALA A 127 12.90 -27.57 39.43
N ALA A 128 13.75 -26.87 40.18
CA ALA A 128 14.48 -25.71 39.68
C ALA A 128 15.62 -26.17 38.77
N SER A 129 15.51 -25.90 37.47
CA SER A 129 16.65 -25.87 36.56
C SER A 129 16.59 -24.58 35.74
N THR A 130 17.46 -23.63 36.08
CA THR A 130 17.66 -22.37 35.37
C THR A 130 18.47 -22.61 34.08
N PRO A 131 17.95 -22.27 32.88
CA PRO A 131 18.80 -22.09 31.72
C PRO A 131 19.29 -20.64 31.67
N ARG A 132 20.61 -20.47 31.56
CA ARG A 132 21.25 -19.18 31.26
C ARG A 132 20.74 -18.67 29.90
N LYS A 133 20.05 -17.53 29.90
CA LYS A 133 19.74 -16.74 28.69
C LYS A 133 21.04 -16.12 28.15
N PRO A 134 21.38 -16.26 26.85
CA PRO A 134 22.36 -15.41 26.23
C PRO A 134 21.80 -13.99 26.06
N ALA A 135 22.64 -12.99 26.29
CA ALA A 135 22.28 -11.58 26.11
C ALA A 135 21.97 -11.29 24.62
N PRO A 136 20.89 -10.57 24.30
CA PRO A 136 20.60 -10.18 22.93
C PRO A 136 21.61 -9.12 22.48
N THR A 137 22.38 -9.42 21.44
CA THR A 137 23.16 -8.41 20.70
C THR A 137 22.18 -7.53 19.93
N LEU A 138 22.00 -6.29 20.39
CA LEU A 138 21.30 -5.24 19.64
C LEU A 138 22.06 -4.96 18.34
N ARG A 139 21.59 -5.53 17.24
CA ARG A 139 21.85 -4.99 15.90
C ARG A 139 20.71 -4.03 15.59
N LYS A 140 21.04 -2.82 15.15
CA LYS A 140 20.08 -1.83 14.65
C LYS A 140 19.46 -2.40 13.36
N PRO A 141 18.17 -2.75 13.33
CA PRO A 141 17.53 -3.23 12.11
C PRO A 141 17.42 -2.07 11.08
N PRO A 142 17.39 -2.38 9.78
CA PRO A 142 17.06 -1.39 8.75
C PRO A 142 15.68 -0.78 9.05
N SER A 143 15.53 0.51 8.75
CA SER A 143 14.30 1.24 8.99
C SER A 143 13.13 0.67 8.17
N ALA A 144 11.92 0.82 8.68
CA ALA A 144 10.66 0.53 8.00
C ALA A 144 10.59 1.02 6.54
N GLY A 145 11.19 2.20 6.31
CA GLY A 145 11.29 2.82 5.00
C GLY A 145 12.16 2.03 4.02
N GLU A 146 13.13 1.25 4.50
CA GLU A 146 14.04 0.37 3.74
C GLU A 146 13.44 -1.03 3.51
N ILE A 147 12.61 -1.54 4.43
CA ILE A 147 11.96 -2.85 4.26
C ILE A 147 10.88 -2.79 3.16
N LEU A 148 10.13 -1.69 3.07
CA LEU A 148 9.21 -1.41 1.95
C LEU A 148 9.92 -1.11 0.61
N GLN A 149 11.26 -0.97 0.58
CA GLN A 149 12.08 -0.69 -0.61
C GLN A 149 12.48 -1.93 -1.42
N HIS A 150 12.81 -3.04 -0.77
CA HIS A 150 13.49 -4.13 -1.47
C HIS A 150 12.56 -5.05 -2.31
N ALA A 151 11.22 -4.97 -2.17
CA ALA A 151 10.29 -5.84 -2.92
C ALA A 151 10.25 -5.54 -4.43
N ALA A 152 10.60 -4.31 -4.84
CA ALA A 152 10.51 -3.86 -6.23
C ALA A 152 11.89 -3.59 -6.90
N SER A 153 12.99 -3.50 -6.15
CA SER A 153 14.27 -3.04 -6.73
C SER A 153 15.12 -4.12 -7.43
N SER A 154 15.04 -5.41 -7.09
CA SER A 154 15.97 -6.38 -7.70
C SER A 154 15.38 -7.14 -8.90
N GLY A 155 15.91 -6.85 -10.08
CA GLY A 155 15.67 -7.61 -11.31
C GLY A 155 16.33 -6.94 -12.51
N ASN A 156 17.67 -6.90 -12.53
CA ASN A 156 18.53 -6.88 -13.72
C ASN A 156 19.97 -6.52 -13.30
N LEU A 157 20.79 -7.54 -13.04
CA LEU A 157 22.24 -7.43 -13.15
C LEU A 157 22.65 -8.32 -14.31
N GLY A 158 22.72 -7.72 -15.50
CA GLY A 158 23.38 -8.26 -16.67
C GLY A 158 24.85 -7.83 -16.64
N GLN A 159 25.72 -8.77 -16.98
CA GLN A 159 27.18 -8.71 -16.90
C GLN A 159 27.77 -7.55 -17.73
N ASP A 160 28.69 -6.80 -17.12
CA ASP A 160 30.02 -6.49 -17.68
C ASP A 160 30.92 -5.97 -16.55
N ALA A 161 32.08 -6.60 -16.37
CA ALA A 161 32.96 -6.39 -15.23
C ALA A 161 34.06 -5.35 -15.54
N GLN A 162 34.22 -4.35 -14.66
CA GLN A 162 35.47 -3.58 -14.47
C GLN A 162 35.67 -3.22 -12.98
N PRO A 163 36.93 -3.02 -12.53
CA PRO A 163 37.30 -3.17 -11.13
C PRO A 163 37.05 -1.93 -10.26
N ALA A 164 36.89 -2.20 -8.97
CA ALA A 164 36.44 -1.30 -7.93
C ALA A 164 37.41 -0.15 -7.60
N ALA A 165 36.85 1.04 -7.43
CA ALA A 165 37.40 2.13 -6.62
C ALA A 165 36.38 2.49 -5.54
N ALA A 166 36.88 2.76 -4.33
CA ALA A 166 36.10 2.95 -3.10
C ALA A 166 35.05 4.07 -3.22
N SER A 167 33.81 3.80 -2.80
CA SER A 167 32.75 4.80 -2.70
C SER A 167 32.33 5.01 -1.25
N THR A 168 32.23 6.28 -0.86
CA THR A 168 31.63 6.80 0.37
C THR A 168 30.11 6.57 0.39
N ASP A 169 29.58 6.27 1.57
CA ASP A 169 28.14 6.06 1.84
C ASP A 169 27.30 7.27 1.41
N ALA A 170 26.66 7.17 0.24
CA ALA A 170 25.57 8.03 -0.18
C ALA A 170 24.26 7.25 0.02
N ALA A 171 23.39 7.76 0.90
CA ALA A 171 22.06 7.21 1.07
C ALA A 171 21.31 7.20 -0.29
N GLU A 172 20.75 6.05 -0.66
CA GLU A 172 20.04 5.90 -1.94
C GLU A 172 18.82 6.82 -2.00
N GLU A 173 18.90 7.85 -2.84
CA GLU A 173 17.81 8.80 -3.07
C GLU A 173 16.71 8.15 -3.93
N LYS A 174 15.53 7.96 -3.33
CA LYS A 174 14.33 7.50 -4.04
C LYS A 174 13.73 8.65 -4.82
N VAL A 175 13.42 8.38 -6.08
CA VAL A 175 12.57 9.25 -6.89
C VAL A 175 11.16 8.64 -6.88
N SER A 176 10.33 9.08 -5.94
CA SER A 176 8.86 9.01 -6.08
C SER A 176 8.40 10.26 -6.84
N LEU A 177 7.21 10.28 -7.43
CA LEU A 177 6.86 11.24 -8.51
C LEU A 177 5.36 11.55 -8.52
N CYS A 178 4.94 12.60 -7.82
CA CYS A 178 3.60 13.19 -7.73
C CYS A 178 3.30 14.11 -8.91
N LEU A 179 2.07 14.15 -9.39
CA LEU A 179 1.64 15.14 -10.38
C LEU A 179 0.97 16.29 -9.63
N ARG A 180 1.06 17.52 -10.15
CA ARG A 180 0.36 18.65 -9.54
C ARG A 180 -1.16 18.40 -9.56
N GLY A 181 -1.76 18.16 -8.40
CA GLY A 181 -3.19 17.86 -8.22
C GLY A 181 -3.56 16.37 -8.16
N THR A 182 -2.62 15.45 -8.34
CA THR A 182 -2.87 13.99 -8.22
C THR A 182 -1.64 13.23 -7.75
N ARG A 183 -1.81 12.34 -6.76
CA ARG A 183 -0.70 11.72 -6.05
C ARG A 183 -0.21 10.48 -6.79
N MET A 184 0.94 10.61 -7.44
CA MET A 184 1.62 9.46 -8.00
C MET A 184 2.85 9.09 -7.18
N ASP A 185 2.99 7.80 -6.88
CA ASP A 185 4.23 7.22 -6.34
C ASP A 185 4.86 6.34 -7.43
N VAL A 186 5.40 6.93 -8.51
CA VAL A 186 6.18 6.14 -9.48
C VAL A 186 7.53 5.81 -8.89
N ARG A 187 7.63 4.61 -8.32
CA ARG A 187 8.89 4.05 -7.86
C ARG A 187 9.76 3.67 -9.05
N ALA A 188 10.63 4.58 -9.46
CA ALA A 188 11.73 4.27 -10.36
C ALA A 188 12.85 3.59 -9.54
N ASN A 189 13.45 2.52 -10.07
CA ASN A 189 14.67 1.98 -9.46
C ASN A 189 15.80 3.02 -9.62
N PRO A 190 16.39 3.59 -8.54
CA PRO A 190 17.35 4.70 -8.66
C PRO A 190 18.58 4.37 -9.53
N PRO A 191 19.16 3.15 -9.47
CA PRO A 191 20.17 2.70 -10.43
C PRO A 191 19.68 2.69 -11.88
N ARG A 192 18.40 2.39 -12.15
CA ARG A 192 17.85 2.44 -13.52
C ARG A 192 17.61 3.87 -13.98
N LEU A 193 17.14 4.75 -13.10
CA LEU A 193 17.02 6.18 -13.41
C LEU A 193 18.40 6.79 -13.64
N SER A 194 19.36 6.53 -12.74
CA SER A 194 20.76 6.94 -12.90
C SER A 194 21.40 6.34 -14.16
N ALA A 195 21.15 5.05 -14.46
CA ALA A 195 21.64 4.42 -15.69
C ALA A 195 20.93 4.90 -16.95
N ALA A 196 19.64 5.27 -16.88
CA ALA A 196 18.93 5.92 -17.97
C ALA A 196 19.54 7.30 -18.21
N VAL A 197 19.71 8.11 -17.17
CA VAL A 197 20.39 9.42 -17.22
C VAL A 197 21.81 9.29 -17.78
N LYS A 198 22.62 8.31 -17.32
CA LYS A 198 24.00 8.07 -17.78
C LYS A 198 24.07 7.57 -19.23
N ARG A 199 23.29 6.55 -19.61
CA ARG A 199 23.24 6.04 -21.00
C ARG A 199 22.84 7.15 -21.96
N ALA A 200 21.97 8.02 -21.49
CA ALA A 200 21.40 9.05 -22.31
C ALA A 200 22.31 10.30 -22.41
N ALA A 201 23.11 10.60 -21.37
CA ALA A 201 24.23 11.55 -21.46
C ALA A 201 25.32 11.07 -22.43
N ALA A 202 25.60 9.75 -22.46
CA ALA A 202 26.52 9.16 -23.42
C ALA A 202 25.98 9.22 -24.86
N ALA A 203 24.68 9.01 -25.08
CA ALA A 203 24.05 9.14 -26.39
C ALA A 203 24.02 10.59 -26.91
N ALA A 204 23.81 11.58 -26.05
CA ALA A 204 23.87 13.00 -26.40
C ALA A 204 25.29 13.44 -26.82
N SER A 205 26.33 12.80 -26.27
CA SER A 205 27.72 13.06 -26.66
C SER A 205 28.13 12.37 -27.98
N ALA A 206 27.34 11.41 -28.47
CA ALA A 206 27.62 10.68 -29.70
C ALA A 206 26.99 11.31 -30.95
N VAL A 207 26.19 12.37 -30.80
CA VAL A 207 25.55 13.08 -31.91
C VAL A 207 26.22 14.45 -32.09
N VAL A 208 27.45 14.44 -32.61
CA VAL A 208 28.06 15.60 -33.27
C VAL A 208 28.80 15.14 -34.52
N ASP A 209 28.43 15.78 -35.62
CA ASP A 209 29.03 15.81 -36.96
C ASP A 209 28.66 14.70 -37.96
N VAL A 210 27.50 14.89 -38.60
CA VAL A 210 27.32 14.51 -40.01
C VAL A 210 26.76 15.74 -40.73
N SER A 211 27.63 16.45 -41.41
CA SER A 211 27.31 17.46 -42.40
C SER A 211 26.74 16.76 -43.65
N GLU A 212 25.55 17.16 -44.07
CA GLU A 212 24.94 16.71 -45.32
C GLU A 212 25.54 17.54 -46.47
N ASP A 213 26.30 16.88 -47.35
CA ASP A 213 26.61 17.38 -48.69
C ASP A 213 26.22 16.29 -49.71
N GLU A 214 25.31 16.65 -50.61
CA GLU A 214 24.83 15.82 -51.72
C GLU A 214 25.93 15.59 -52.76
N HIS A 215 26.13 14.35 -53.21
CA HIS A 215 26.48 14.05 -54.62
C HIS A 215 26.22 12.57 -55.00
N CYS A 216 25.55 12.36 -56.13
CA CYS A 216 25.26 11.07 -56.75
C CYS A 216 26.46 10.47 -57.51
N GLY A 217 26.69 9.15 -57.41
CA GLY A 217 27.49 8.35 -58.35
C GLY A 217 27.73 6.88 -57.92
N PRO A 218 27.84 5.89 -58.85
CA PRO A 218 27.37 4.50 -58.66
C PRO A 218 28.47 3.46 -58.29
N PRO A 219 28.14 2.16 -58.08
CA PRO A 219 28.87 1.28 -57.15
C PRO A 219 29.98 0.46 -57.81
N GLY A 220 31.02 0.16 -57.01
CA GLY A 220 32.09 -0.78 -57.33
C GLY A 220 32.71 -1.37 -56.06
N GLU A 221 32.68 -2.69 -55.96
CA GLU A 221 33.17 -3.54 -54.86
C GLU A 221 34.67 -3.94 -55.07
N PRO A 222 35.33 -4.76 -54.21
CA PRO A 222 36.33 -4.29 -53.24
C PRO A 222 37.75 -4.91 -53.41
N ALA A 223 38.80 -4.33 -52.77
CA ALA A 223 39.95 -5.09 -52.23
C ALA A 223 41.10 -4.25 -51.58
N LYS A 224 41.52 -4.72 -50.39
CA LYS A 224 42.91 -4.88 -49.87
C LYS A 224 43.86 -3.65 -49.87
N LYS A 225 44.44 -3.28 -48.70
CA LYS A 225 45.72 -3.80 -48.14
C LYS A 225 46.24 -2.95 -46.95
N ARG A 226 46.69 -3.66 -45.91
CA ARG A 226 47.75 -3.37 -44.91
C ARG A 226 48.66 -2.14 -45.19
N ARG A 227 49.00 -1.38 -44.14
CA ARG A 227 50.39 -1.39 -43.59
C ARG A 227 50.49 -0.79 -42.18
N ARG A 228 51.55 -1.24 -41.52
CA ARG A 228 51.87 -1.33 -40.10
C ARG A 228 52.95 -0.29 -39.77
N GLN A 229 52.90 0.23 -38.54
CA GLN A 229 53.97 0.61 -37.60
C GLN A 229 55.35 1.01 -38.15
N GLN A 230 55.90 2.09 -37.59
CA GLN A 230 57.22 2.02 -36.99
C GLN A 230 57.42 3.06 -35.87
N ASP A 231 57.92 2.55 -34.76
CA ASP A 231 58.41 3.23 -33.56
C ASP A 231 59.70 4.00 -33.81
N ALA A 232 59.98 5.01 -32.96
CA ALA A 232 61.34 5.35 -32.52
C ALA A 232 61.35 6.26 -31.27
N SER A 233 61.58 5.63 -30.11
CA SER A 233 62.61 5.95 -29.09
C SER A 233 63.04 7.40 -28.75
N ALA A 234 62.78 7.78 -27.49
CA ALA A 234 63.71 8.26 -26.41
C ALA A 234 64.60 9.53 -26.65
N PRO A 235 65.24 10.15 -25.63
CA PRO A 235 65.40 9.78 -24.22
C PRO A 235 65.26 10.91 -23.16
N GLN A 236 65.45 10.47 -21.90
CA GLN A 236 65.53 11.14 -20.59
C GLN A 236 66.37 12.43 -20.50
N GLU A 237 66.03 13.30 -19.53
CA GLU A 237 66.99 13.90 -18.59
C GLU A 237 66.37 14.19 -17.20
N SER A 238 67.29 14.28 -16.23
CA SER A 238 67.22 14.23 -14.76
C SER A 238 66.73 15.49 -14.03
N SER A 239 66.27 15.36 -12.77
CA SER A 239 66.73 16.23 -11.65
C SER A 239 66.14 15.84 -10.28
N LEU A 240 67.07 15.65 -9.33
CA LEU A 240 67.08 15.82 -7.86
C LEU A 240 66.13 16.93 -7.33
N GLY A 241 65.68 17.02 -6.06
CA GLY A 241 65.97 16.40 -4.77
C GLY A 241 65.00 16.99 -3.70
N SER A 242 64.68 16.24 -2.64
CA SER A 242 65.07 16.49 -1.22
C SER A 242 64.08 17.27 -0.33
N SER A 243 63.53 16.51 0.64
CA SER A 243 63.35 16.78 2.09
C SER A 243 62.53 17.96 2.67
N SER A 244 61.52 17.54 3.46
CA SER A 244 61.09 18.01 4.81
C SER A 244 60.62 19.46 5.05
N HIS A 245 59.35 19.60 5.50
CA HIS A 245 59.04 20.32 6.75
C HIS A 245 57.62 19.98 7.25
N LEU A 246 57.52 19.49 8.49
CA LEU A 246 56.29 19.39 9.28
C LEU A 246 56.06 20.75 9.96
N GLN A 247 54.86 21.31 9.86
CA GLN A 247 54.33 22.28 10.82
C GLN A 247 52.85 22.01 11.08
N VAL A 248 52.55 21.93 12.38
CA VAL A 248 51.23 21.87 12.99
C VAL A 248 50.84 23.30 13.33
N GLU A 249 49.67 23.76 12.88
CA GLU A 249 49.03 24.94 13.45
C GLU A 249 47.54 24.71 13.67
N GLN A 250 47.12 25.16 14.85
CA GLN A 250 45.75 25.22 15.35
C GLN A 250 45.05 26.49 14.83
N ALA A 251 43.74 26.39 14.54
CA ALA A 251 42.78 27.49 14.62
C ALA A 251 41.40 26.84 14.90
N ALA A 252 40.71 27.07 16.03
CA ALA A 252 39.95 28.28 16.36
C ALA A 252 39.10 28.71 15.16
N GLY A 253 37.82 28.37 15.08
CA GLY A 253 36.78 28.95 15.92
C GLY A 253 36.00 29.96 15.07
N GLY A 254 34.95 29.48 14.40
CA GLY A 254 34.04 30.30 13.59
C GLY A 254 32.75 29.53 13.37
N ALA A 255 31.72 29.85 14.15
CA ALA A 255 30.36 29.43 13.89
C ALA A 255 29.81 30.38 12.82
N GLU A 256 29.81 29.93 11.58
CA GLU A 256 29.10 30.59 10.49
C GLU A 256 27.75 29.90 10.31
N ASP A 257 26.70 30.73 10.30
CA ASP A 257 25.33 30.38 9.93
C ASP A 257 25.34 29.54 8.64
N SER A 258 24.98 28.27 8.76
CA SER A 258 24.67 27.44 7.61
C SER A 258 23.29 27.85 7.11
N GLU A 259 23.25 28.84 6.23
CA GLU A 259 22.17 28.98 5.26
C GLU A 259 22.07 27.64 4.52
N MET A 260 20.96 26.95 4.72
CA MET A 260 20.62 25.72 4.02
C MET A 260 20.39 26.11 2.55
N GLU A 261 21.46 26.11 1.76
CA GLU A 261 21.41 26.32 0.31
C GLU A 261 20.53 25.20 -0.27
N ILE A 262 19.27 25.53 -0.57
CA ILE A 262 18.41 24.66 -1.36
C ILE A 262 19.08 24.58 -2.71
N ILE A 263 19.81 23.49 -2.94
CA ILE A 263 20.38 23.16 -4.23
C ILE A 263 19.18 23.03 -5.18
N GLU A 264 18.89 24.09 -5.93
CA GLU A 264 18.09 23.99 -7.14
C GLU A 264 18.76 22.90 -7.98
N PHE A 265 18.11 21.74 -8.08
CA PHE A 265 18.52 20.70 -9.01
C PHE A 265 18.51 21.36 -10.39
N GLY A 266 19.68 21.79 -10.86
CA GLY A 266 19.87 22.35 -12.17
C GLY A 266 19.17 21.46 -13.18
N THR A 267 18.53 22.07 -14.17
CA THR A 267 17.77 21.41 -15.23
C THR A 267 18.58 20.26 -15.85
N PHE A 268 18.50 19.08 -15.23
CA PHE A 268 19.14 17.88 -15.73
C PHE A 268 18.45 17.60 -17.05
N GLY A 269 19.22 17.67 -18.14
CA GLY A 269 18.75 17.31 -19.46
C GLY A 269 18.44 15.82 -19.49
N VAL A 270 17.28 15.43 -18.95
CA VAL A 270 16.74 14.08 -19.04
C VAL A 270 16.54 13.81 -20.52
N PRO A 271 17.32 12.92 -21.14
CA PRO A 271 17.24 12.80 -22.58
C PRO A 271 15.92 12.12 -22.91
N ARG A 272 15.23 12.73 -23.87
CA ARG A 272 13.85 12.41 -24.18
C ARG A 272 13.80 11.11 -24.96
N LEU A 273 13.07 10.10 -24.46
CA LEU A 273 12.66 8.97 -25.31
C LEU A 273 12.04 9.54 -26.59
N LEU A 274 12.57 9.15 -27.75
CA LEU A 274 12.00 9.55 -29.03
C LEU A 274 10.53 9.15 -29.06
N ARG A 275 9.67 9.98 -29.68
CA ARG A 275 8.24 9.67 -29.80
C ARG A 275 7.99 8.31 -30.46
N SER A 276 8.88 7.88 -31.35
CA SER A 276 8.82 6.59 -32.04
C SER A 276 9.40 5.41 -31.25
N ALA A 277 10.04 5.62 -30.10
CA ALA A 277 10.62 4.53 -29.33
C ALA A 277 9.52 3.59 -28.81
N ALA A 278 9.70 2.29 -29.05
CA ALA A 278 8.81 1.26 -28.53
C ALA A 278 8.82 1.28 -27.00
N VAL A 279 7.63 1.13 -26.40
CA VAL A 279 7.50 1.04 -24.94
C VAL A 279 8.10 -0.29 -24.48
N PRO A 280 9.05 -0.30 -23.53
CA PRO A 280 9.60 -1.55 -22.99
C PRO A 280 8.49 -2.43 -22.42
N GLN A 281 8.50 -3.71 -22.79
CA GLN A 281 7.63 -4.68 -22.13
C GLN A 281 8.18 -4.98 -20.74
N GLN A 282 7.45 -4.55 -19.72
CA GLN A 282 7.80 -4.78 -18.32
C GLN A 282 6.73 -5.64 -17.65
N THR A 283 7.10 -6.73 -17.00
CA THR A 283 6.15 -7.54 -16.24
C THR A 283 5.60 -6.75 -15.05
N LEU A 284 4.27 -6.61 -14.97
CA LEU A 284 3.57 -5.99 -13.86
C LEU A 284 3.79 -6.77 -12.56
N ARG A 285 3.99 -6.04 -11.47
CA ARG A 285 4.14 -6.55 -10.11
C ARG A 285 3.08 -5.93 -9.23
N ILE A 286 2.21 -6.78 -8.68
CA ILE A 286 1.18 -6.39 -7.73
C ILE A 286 1.64 -6.89 -6.35
N SER A 287 1.76 -6.01 -5.36
CA SER A 287 2.09 -6.45 -4.00
C SER A 287 0.86 -7.05 -3.31
N ALA A 288 1.04 -8.02 -2.43
CA ALA A 288 -0.02 -8.64 -1.64
C ALA A 288 -0.82 -7.59 -0.86
N GLY A 289 -0.15 -6.60 -0.27
CA GLY A 289 -0.81 -5.47 0.41
C GLY A 289 -1.62 -4.53 -0.52
N ARG A 290 -1.41 -4.60 -1.84
CA ARG A 290 -2.19 -3.84 -2.84
C ARG A 290 -3.19 -4.70 -3.60
N ALA A 291 -3.21 -6.02 -3.39
CA ALA A 291 -4.09 -6.94 -4.10
C ALA A 291 -5.57 -6.62 -3.84
N ALA A 292 -5.95 -6.23 -2.62
CA ALA A 292 -7.32 -5.84 -2.31
C ALA A 292 -7.75 -4.56 -3.05
N ALA A 293 -6.85 -3.58 -3.18
CA ALA A 293 -7.12 -2.34 -3.91
C ALA A 293 -7.22 -2.59 -5.42
N ALA A 294 -6.29 -3.37 -5.97
CA ALA A 294 -6.33 -3.82 -7.36
C ALA A 294 -7.55 -4.72 -7.66
N ALA A 295 -8.19 -5.30 -6.65
CA ALA A 295 -9.43 -6.06 -6.83
C ALA A 295 -10.71 -5.23 -6.65
N GLY A 296 -10.61 -3.92 -6.37
CA GLY A 296 -11.77 -3.06 -6.09
C GLY A 296 -12.46 -3.36 -4.75
N ILE A 297 -11.71 -3.84 -3.76
CA ILE A 297 -12.23 -4.26 -2.44
C ILE A 297 -11.77 -3.32 -1.32
N HIS A 298 -10.74 -2.50 -1.57
CA HIS A 298 -10.17 -1.62 -0.56
C HIS A 298 -10.89 -0.25 -0.51
N PRO A 299 -11.69 0.06 0.53
CA PRO A 299 -12.59 1.22 0.53
C PRO A 299 -11.90 2.57 0.68
N TYR A 300 -10.59 2.56 0.96
CA TYR A 300 -9.79 3.77 1.17
C TYR A 300 -8.67 3.93 0.14
N ALA A 301 -8.60 3.05 -0.86
CA ALA A 301 -7.55 3.12 -1.85
C ALA A 301 -7.97 4.08 -2.95
N ASP A 302 -7.06 4.96 -3.36
CA ASP A 302 -7.21 5.70 -4.61
C ASP A 302 -6.84 4.76 -5.76
N VAL A 303 -7.87 4.16 -6.36
CA VAL A 303 -7.68 3.20 -7.46
C VAL A 303 -7.18 3.89 -8.73
N GLY A 304 -7.45 5.18 -8.90
CA GLY A 304 -6.95 6.00 -10.00
C GLY A 304 -5.43 6.12 -9.94
N ASP A 305 -4.93 6.58 -8.81
CA ASP A 305 -3.50 6.73 -8.55
C ASP A 305 -2.77 5.38 -8.57
N LEU A 306 -3.34 4.36 -7.92
CA LEU A 306 -2.78 3.01 -7.93
C LEU A 306 -2.65 2.43 -9.35
N PHE A 307 -3.68 2.60 -10.19
CA PHE A 307 -3.64 2.12 -11.57
C PHE A 307 -2.56 2.84 -12.38
N LEU A 308 -2.43 4.16 -12.20
CA LEU A 308 -1.42 4.94 -12.90
C LEU A 308 0.00 4.57 -12.46
N GLU A 309 0.20 4.28 -11.17
CA GLU A 309 1.46 3.71 -10.68
C GLU A 309 1.77 2.37 -11.36
N PHE A 310 0.77 1.52 -11.58
CA PHE A 310 0.95 0.27 -12.32
C PHE A 310 1.29 0.51 -13.79
N VAL A 311 0.68 1.49 -14.46
CA VAL A 311 1.00 1.85 -15.85
C VAL A 311 2.48 2.21 -15.98
N TYR A 312 3.03 3.00 -15.06
CA TYR A 312 4.42 3.49 -15.13
C TYR A 312 5.42 2.69 -14.29
N GLN A 313 5.02 1.57 -13.69
CA GLN A 313 5.89 0.75 -12.84
C GLN A 313 7.16 0.30 -13.58
N ASP A 314 8.32 0.69 -13.05
CA ASP A 314 9.66 0.51 -13.64
C ASP A 314 9.87 1.15 -15.02
N LEU A 315 9.05 2.13 -15.39
CA LEU A 315 9.09 2.84 -16.67
C LEU A 315 9.25 4.36 -16.46
N PRO A 316 10.29 4.84 -15.73
CA PRO A 316 10.47 6.26 -15.45
C PRO A 316 10.62 7.10 -16.73
N ASP A 317 11.34 6.59 -17.73
CA ASP A 317 11.55 7.30 -18.98
C ASP A 317 10.23 7.54 -19.74
N LEU A 318 9.31 6.57 -19.68
CA LEU A 318 7.98 6.69 -20.27
C LEU A 318 7.14 7.73 -19.54
N LEU A 319 7.18 7.72 -18.20
CA LEU A 319 6.48 8.72 -17.40
C LEU A 319 6.98 10.14 -17.70
N LEU A 320 8.30 10.34 -17.71
CA LEU A 320 8.90 11.65 -17.98
C LEU A 320 8.57 12.15 -19.40
N ARG A 321 8.56 11.25 -20.39
CA ARG A 321 8.09 11.55 -21.75
C ARG A 321 6.64 12.00 -21.75
N ASP A 322 5.74 11.19 -21.20
CA ASP A 322 4.31 11.45 -21.24
C ASP A 322 3.95 12.72 -20.44
N ALA A 323 4.60 12.98 -19.30
CA ALA A 323 4.42 14.20 -18.53
C ALA A 323 4.85 15.45 -19.31
N ASN A 324 5.99 15.38 -20.00
CA ASN A 324 6.41 16.48 -20.88
C ASN A 324 5.45 16.69 -22.06
N LEU A 325 4.86 15.62 -22.61
CA LEU A 325 3.83 15.74 -23.66
C LEU A 325 2.52 16.32 -23.14
N ALA A 326 2.14 15.96 -21.91
CA ALA A 326 0.95 16.40 -21.23
C ALA A 326 1.08 17.82 -20.63
N GLY A 327 2.30 18.37 -20.57
CA GLY A 327 2.57 19.63 -19.86
C GLY A 327 2.38 19.51 -18.34
N VAL A 328 2.58 18.31 -17.79
CA VAL A 328 2.41 18.04 -16.36
C VAL A 328 3.78 17.98 -15.69
N GLU A 329 3.89 18.66 -14.56
CA GLU A 329 5.08 18.61 -13.71
C GLU A 329 5.03 17.39 -12.80
N ILE A 330 6.18 16.75 -12.63
CA ILE A 330 6.34 15.60 -11.73
C ILE A 330 7.22 16.00 -10.55
N VAL A 331 6.68 15.89 -9.34
CA VAL A 331 7.27 16.34 -8.07
C VAL A 331 7.33 15.17 -7.11
N SER A 332 8.45 14.82 -6.49
CA SER A 332 8.42 13.70 -5.53
C SER A 332 7.52 13.99 -4.32
N PRO A 333 6.85 13.00 -3.71
CA PRO A 333 6.15 13.16 -2.43
C PRO A 333 7.02 13.74 -1.33
N ALA A 334 8.33 13.45 -1.32
CA ALA A 334 9.26 14.05 -0.38
C ALA A 334 9.47 15.54 -0.68
N ALA A 335 9.62 15.91 -1.95
CA ALA A 335 9.74 17.30 -2.40
C ALA A 335 8.44 18.08 -2.18
N GLU A 336 7.28 17.50 -2.50
CA GLU A 336 5.97 18.13 -2.25
C GLU A 336 5.71 18.27 -0.76
N ARG A 337 6.04 17.26 0.06
CA ARG A 337 6.01 17.38 1.52
C ARG A 337 6.88 18.53 2.00
N ALA A 338 8.14 18.60 1.58
CA ALA A 338 9.07 19.65 1.99
C ALA A 338 8.55 21.04 1.56
N LYS A 339 8.06 21.17 0.32
CA LYS A 339 7.44 22.38 -0.21
C LYS A 339 6.21 22.81 0.60
N LEU A 340 5.29 21.88 0.91
CA LEU A 340 4.10 22.19 1.71
C LEU A 340 4.46 22.50 3.17
N MET A 341 5.44 21.82 3.76
CA MET A 341 5.97 22.15 5.08
C MET A 341 6.56 23.56 5.11
N ALA A 342 7.41 23.91 4.16
CA ALA A 342 7.98 25.25 4.04
C ALA A 342 6.90 26.32 3.83
N LYS A 343 5.95 26.05 2.90
CA LYS A 343 4.83 26.96 2.60
C LYS A 343 3.91 27.18 3.81
N SER A 344 3.75 26.17 4.67
CA SER A 344 2.88 26.28 5.86
C SER A 344 3.34 27.35 6.85
N GLY A 345 4.63 27.66 6.90
CA GLY A 345 5.25 28.48 7.96
C GLY A 345 5.09 27.89 9.38
N GLU A 346 4.74 26.61 9.49
CA GLU A 346 4.61 25.83 10.73
C GLU A 346 5.65 24.69 10.79
N MET A 347 6.76 24.84 10.05
CA MET A 347 7.77 23.78 9.86
C MET A 347 8.29 23.23 11.19
N GLU A 348 8.69 24.10 12.12
CA GLU A 348 9.20 23.69 13.44
C GLU A 348 8.17 22.87 14.24
N ALA A 349 6.89 23.28 14.22
CA ALA A 349 5.82 22.58 14.93
C ALA A 349 5.52 21.21 14.31
N LEU A 350 5.54 21.11 12.98
CA LEU A 350 5.35 19.87 12.26
C LEU A 350 6.52 18.90 12.48
N GLU A 351 7.76 19.39 12.42
CA GLU A 351 8.94 18.58 12.74
C GLU A 351 8.93 18.12 14.18
N ALA A 352 8.60 18.98 15.14
CA ALA A 352 8.46 18.59 16.54
C ALA A 352 7.40 17.49 16.73
N ALA A 353 6.29 17.54 15.98
CA ALA A 353 5.27 16.49 16.00
C ALA A 353 5.81 15.16 15.45
N LEU A 354 6.55 15.18 14.34
CA LEU A 354 7.18 13.97 13.77
C LEU A 354 8.24 13.39 14.72
N HIS A 355 9.09 14.22 15.33
CA HIS A 355 10.05 13.78 16.34
C HIS A 355 9.36 13.16 17.56
N SER A 356 8.26 13.73 18.02
CA SER A 356 7.44 13.17 19.09
C SER A 356 6.84 11.80 18.70
N ALA A 357 6.33 11.66 17.48
CA ALA A 357 5.88 10.37 16.95
C ALA A 357 7.03 9.34 16.85
N ALA A 358 8.22 9.79 16.46
CA ALA A 358 9.42 8.97 16.40
C ALA A 358 9.86 8.43 17.77
N ALA A 359 9.63 9.21 18.84
CA ALA A 359 9.89 8.82 20.22
C ALA A 359 8.74 8.03 20.87
N ALA A 360 7.55 7.97 20.25
CA ALA A 360 6.38 7.36 20.84
C ALA A 360 6.54 5.83 21.04
N ALA A 361 6.48 5.39 22.30
CA ALA A 361 6.45 3.97 22.67
C ALA A 361 5.02 3.38 22.63
N TRP A 362 4.02 4.24 22.77
CA TRP A 362 2.60 3.90 22.89
C TRP A 362 1.76 4.64 21.84
N VAL A 363 0.58 4.10 21.56
CA VAL A 363 -0.34 4.62 20.54
C VAL A 363 -0.85 6.02 20.90
N GLU A 364 -0.97 6.33 22.20
CA GLU A 364 -1.34 7.67 22.70
C GLU A 364 -0.38 8.74 22.17
N GLY A 365 0.93 8.50 22.26
CA GLY A 365 1.94 9.43 21.77
C GLY A 365 1.87 9.65 20.25
N ALA A 366 1.63 8.57 19.48
CA ALA A 366 1.41 8.69 18.04
C ALA A 366 0.12 9.48 17.72
N ARG A 367 -0.97 9.25 18.46
CA ARG A 367 -2.23 10.01 18.32
C ARG A 367 -2.04 11.49 18.70
N ASP A 368 -1.24 11.79 19.72
CA ASP A 368 -0.90 13.16 20.11
C ASP A 368 -0.12 13.88 19.01
N ALA A 369 0.85 13.20 18.40
CA ALA A 369 1.56 13.73 17.25
C ALA A 369 0.62 13.99 16.05
N GLN A 370 -0.30 13.07 15.74
CA GLN A 370 -1.31 13.30 14.70
C GLN A 370 -2.21 14.52 15.01
N ARG A 371 -2.64 14.67 16.27
CA ARG A 371 -3.38 15.87 16.70
C ARG A 371 -2.56 17.14 16.55
N ALA A 372 -1.26 17.09 16.85
CA ALA A 372 -0.35 18.22 16.69
C ALA A 372 -0.20 18.62 15.21
N VAL A 373 0.00 17.63 14.32
CA VAL A 373 -0.03 17.83 12.86
C VAL A 373 -1.33 18.50 12.43
N GLY A 374 -2.48 17.94 12.85
CA GLY A 374 -3.79 18.49 12.49
C GLY A 374 -4.00 19.94 12.94
N ARG A 375 -3.52 20.31 14.14
CA ARG A 375 -3.56 21.70 14.63
C ARG A 375 -2.65 22.62 13.80
N ALA A 376 -1.41 22.20 13.54
CA ALA A 376 -0.45 23.00 12.76
C ALA A 376 -0.94 23.23 11.32
N THR A 377 -1.44 22.19 10.64
CA THR A 377 -1.98 22.34 9.28
C THR A 377 -3.24 23.23 9.25
N ALA A 378 -4.10 23.15 10.28
CA ALA A 378 -5.28 24.00 10.38
C ALA A 378 -4.92 25.47 10.67
N ALA A 379 -3.87 25.72 11.46
CA ALA A 379 -3.35 27.07 11.70
C ALA A 379 -2.80 27.69 10.40
N ALA A 380 -2.02 26.92 9.63
CA ALA A 380 -1.50 27.35 8.34
C ALA A 380 -2.62 27.66 7.31
N GLU A 381 -3.69 26.85 7.30
CA GLU A 381 -4.90 27.09 6.49
C GLU A 381 -5.62 28.39 6.93
N GLN A 382 -5.86 28.57 8.23
CA GLN A 382 -6.52 29.78 8.77
C GLN A 382 -5.70 31.06 8.53
N ALA A 383 -4.38 30.95 8.51
CA ALA A 383 -3.47 32.04 8.17
C ALA A 383 -3.40 32.33 6.65
N GLY A 384 -4.08 31.54 5.82
CA GLY A 384 -4.06 31.68 4.35
C GLY A 384 -2.72 31.29 3.71
N ARG A 385 -1.86 30.58 4.44
CA ARG A 385 -0.56 30.12 3.93
C ARG A 385 -0.67 28.86 3.08
N LEU A 386 -1.60 27.98 3.45
CA LEU A 386 -2.00 26.81 2.65
C LEU A 386 -3.45 26.96 2.20
N THR A 387 -3.79 26.43 1.02
CA THR A 387 -5.20 26.20 0.67
C THR A 387 -5.76 25.03 1.48
N THR A 388 -7.08 24.88 1.50
CA THR A 388 -7.75 23.73 2.15
C THR A 388 -7.28 22.39 1.57
N GLU A 389 -7.07 22.32 0.26
CA GLU A 389 -6.56 21.13 -0.43
C GLU A 389 -5.13 20.80 0.00
N GLU A 390 -4.25 21.81 -0.01
CA GLU A 390 -2.84 21.69 0.38
C GLU A 390 -2.68 21.30 1.86
N ALA A 391 -3.45 21.94 2.76
CA ALA A 391 -3.45 21.59 4.18
C ALA A 391 -3.96 20.16 4.41
N GLY A 392 -5.01 19.77 3.68
CA GLY A 392 -5.53 18.40 3.71
C GLY A 392 -4.53 17.37 3.20
N GLU A 393 -3.78 17.70 2.15
CA GLU A 393 -2.74 16.84 1.57
C GLU A 393 -1.54 16.69 2.51
N LEU A 394 -1.00 17.81 3.01
CA LEU A 394 0.11 17.79 3.97
C LEU A 394 -0.25 16.97 5.21
N ARG A 395 -1.44 17.20 5.78
CA ARG A 395 -1.94 16.41 6.93
C ARG A 395 -1.97 14.93 6.63
N ARG A 396 -2.55 14.51 5.49
CA ARG A 396 -2.62 13.08 5.10
C ARG A 396 -1.23 12.46 4.93
N MET A 397 -0.27 13.18 4.34
CA MET A 397 1.09 12.68 4.16
C MET A 397 1.77 12.42 5.51
N LEU A 398 1.73 13.39 6.41
CA LEU A 398 2.38 13.31 7.72
C LEU A 398 1.69 12.30 8.64
N GLU A 399 0.35 12.25 8.65
CA GLU A 399 -0.39 11.26 9.44
C GLU A 399 -0.10 9.83 8.97
N LEU A 400 0.01 9.60 7.66
CA LEU A 400 0.38 8.30 7.10
C LEU A 400 1.80 7.90 7.49
N GLU A 401 2.75 8.82 7.43
CA GLU A 401 4.13 8.61 7.87
C GLU A 401 4.19 8.18 9.34
N ILE A 402 3.51 8.91 10.23
CA ILE A 402 3.39 8.55 11.66
C ILE A 402 2.84 7.13 11.84
N ILE A 403 1.79 6.75 11.11
CA ILE A 403 1.17 5.41 11.21
C ILE A 403 2.15 4.32 10.76
N LEU A 404 2.79 4.51 9.60
CA LEU A 404 3.67 3.51 9.00
C LEU A 404 4.94 3.31 9.85
N GLU A 405 5.57 4.39 10.28
CA GLU A 405 6.77 4.32 11.12
C GLU A 405 6.49 3.70 12.49
N PHE A 406 5.37 4.08 13.12
CA PHE A 406 4.98 3.48 14.39
C PHE A 406 4.78 1.97 14.25
N GLY A 407 4.05 1.54 13.21
CA GLY A 407 3.75 0.12 13.01
C GLY A 407 5.00 -0.72 12.79
N ALA A 408 5.95 -0.22 12.02
CA ALA A 408 7.17 -0.95 11.70
C ALA A 408 8.20 -0.94 12.84
N ARG A 409 8.32 0.15 13.61
CA ARG A 409 9.20 0.20 14.79
C ARG A 409 8.84 -0.84 15.84
N HIS A 410 7.54 -1.14 15.94
CA HIS A 410 7.00 -2.01 16.99
C HIS A 410 6.66 -3.43 16.50
N GLU A 411 6.92 -3.74 15.23
CA GLU A 411 6.64 -5.04 14.59
C GLU A 411 7.27 -6.21 15.35
N ASP A 412 8.57 -6.14 15.63
CA ASP A 412 9.31 -7.20 16.33
C ASP A 412 8.72 -7.50 17.71
N ALA A 413 8.37 -6.45 18.47
CA ALA A 413 7.77 -6.60 19.79
C ALA A 413 6.41 -7.32 19.73
N ALA A 414 5.62 -7.09 18.68
CA ALA A 414 4.38 -7.80 18.44
C ALA A 414 4.60 -9.27 18.08
N ILE A 415 5.60 -9.56 17.25
CA ILE A 415 6.00 -10.93 16.89
C ILE A 415 6.48 -11.69 18.12
N ASP A 416 7.24 -11.05 19.01
CA ASP A 416 7.72 -11.65 20.25
C ASP A 416 6.58 -12.03 21.20
N VAL A 417 5.63 -11.10 21.43
CA VAL A 417 4.45 -11.38 22.28
C VAL A 417 3.57 -12.46 21.66
N TYR A 418 3.38 -12.43 20.34
CA TYR A 418 2.69 -13.50 19.63
C TYR A 418 3.37 -14.85 19.82
N SER A 419 4.69 -14.92 19.62
CA SER A 419 5.49 -16.16 19.75
C SER A 419 5.37 -16.75 21.15
N GLN A 420 5.42 -15.89 22.19
CA GLN A 420 5.20 -16.28 23.58
C GLN A 420 3.79 -16.82 23.80
N GLN A 421 2.77 -16.15 23.23
CA GLN A 421 1.37 -16.55 23.39
C GLN A 421 1.05 -17.89 22.71
N VAL A 422 1.64 -18.19 21.56
CA VAL A 422 1.44 -19.47 20.85
C VAL A 422 2.42 -20.57 21.29
N GLY A 423 3.43 -20.22 22.09
CA GLY A 423 4.44 -21.15 22.60
C GLY A 423 5.39 -21.69 21.53
N GLN A 424 5.51 -21.02 20.38
CA GLN A 424 6.35 -21.42 19.25
C GLN A 424 7.06 -20.20 18.67
N PRO A 425 8.33 -20.31 18.26
CA PRO A 425 9.06 -19.20 17.67
C PRO A 425 8.56 -18.90 16.25
N VAL A 426 8.41 -17.62 15.95
CA VAL A 426 8.23 -17.14 14.57
C VAL A 426 9.59 -17.10 13.87
N TYR A 427 9.62 -17.53 12.61
CA TYR A 427 10.80 -17.52 11.74
C TYR A 427 10.46 -16.94 10.36
N GLY A 428 11.48 -16.72 9.52
CA GLY A 428 11.27 -16.23 8.15
C GLY A 428 10.71 -14.81 8.10
N GLN A 429 10.99 -13.99 9.11
CA GLN A 429 10.63 -12.58 9.15
C GLN A 429 11.17 -11.85 7.93
N GLN A 430 10.35 -10.96 7.37
CA GLN A 430 10.69 -10.16 6.20
C GLN A 430 11.10 -11.00 4.98
N ARG A 431 10.60 -12.24 4.90
CA ARG A 431 10.88 -13.09 3.74
C ARG A 431 10.13 -12.58 2.54
N ARG A 432 10.89 -12.22 1.51
CA ARG A 432 10.34 -11.78 0.22
C ARG A 432 9.63 -12.92 -0.48
N VAL A 433 8.47 -12.63 -1.01
CA VAL A 433 7.68 -13.53 -1.84
C VAL A 433 7.54 -12.98 -3.27
N SER A 434 7.59 -13.88 -4.24
CA SER A 434 7.27 -13.59 -5.64
C SER A 434 6.66 -14.83 -6.29
N LEU A 435 5.40 -14.72 -6.69
CA LEU A 435 4.66 -15.74 -7.42
C LEU A 435 4.41 -15.24 -8.84
N ALA A 436 4.94 -15.97 -9.83
CA ALA A 436 4.64 -15.75 -11.23
C ALA A 436 3.26 -16.31 -11.56
N LEU A 437 2.41 -15.49 -12.18
CA LEU A 437 1.07 -15.89 -12.62
C LEU A 437 1.04 -16.05 -14.15
N PRO A 438 0.49 -17.16 -14.68
CA PRO A 438 0.57 -17.52 -16.09
C PRO A 438 -0.37 -16.69 -16.97
N ALA A 439 -0.06 -16.58 -18.27
CA ALA A 439 -0.88 -15.81 -19.21
C ALA A 439 -2.25 -16.43 -19.54
N ALA A 440 -2.45 -17.75 -19.36
CA ALA A 440 -3.74 -18.36 -19.68
C ALA A 440 -4.85 -18.07 -18.65
N GLY A 441 -4.57 -17.25 -17.63
CA GLY A 441 -5.60 -16.65 -16.80
C GLY A 441 -5.80 -17.32 -15.44
N PRO A 442 -6.85 -16.91 -14.70
CA PRO A 442 -7.06 -17.33 -13.31
C PRO A 442 -7.31 -18.83 -13.16
N ALA A 443 -8.00 -19.47 -14.11
CA ALA A 443 -8.28 -20.91 -14.06
C ALA A 443 -6.98 -21.75 -14.13
N GLU A 444 -6.05 -21.40 -15.03
CA GLU A 444 -4.76 -22.07 -15.11
C GLU A 444 -3.91 -21.78 -13.86
N ALA A 445 -3.92 -20.54 -13.37
CA ALA A 445 -3.19 -20.17 -12.16
C ALA A 445 -3.61 -21.01 -10.95
N LEU A 446 -4.91 -21.20 -10.75
CA LEU A 446 -5.45 -22.04 -9.68
C LEU A 446 -5.04 -23.52 -9.81
N GLN A 447 -4.89 -24.02 -11.03
CA GLN A 447 -4.52 -25.42 -11.30
C GLN A 447 -3.01 -25.68 -11.25
N ARG A 448 -2.19 -24.71 -11.68
CA ARG A 448 -0.77 -24.95 -12.00
C ARG A 448 0.23 -24.04 -11.29
N ALA A 449 -0.15 -22.79 -11.03
CA ALA A 449 0.79 -21.79 -10.52
C ALA A 449 0.84 -21.76 -9.00
N LEU A 450 -0.30 -22.04 -8.35
CA LEU A 450 -0.36 -22.15 -6.90
C LEU A 450 0.28 -23.47 -6.45
N PRO A 451 1.27 -23.44 -5.54
CA PRO A 451 1.79 -24.67 -4.96
C PRO A 451 0.64 -25.48 -4.36
N PRO A 452 0.67 -26.82 -4.50
CA PRO A 452 -0.32 -27.67 -3.84
C PRO A 452 -0.29 -27.38 -2.34
N LEU A 453 -1.46 -27.47 -1.70
CA LEU A 453 -1.54 -27.31 -0.26
C LEU A 453 -0.65 -28.36 0.41
N ARG A 454 0.27 -27.90 1.25
CA ARG A 454 1.25 -28.75 1.93
C ARG A 454 0.83 -28.93 3.38
N ALA A 455 0.88 -30.17 3.84
CA ALA A 455 0.76 -30.47 5.27
C ALA A 455 2.13 -30.44 5.97
N GLU A 456 3.21 -30.59 5.21
CA GLU A 456 4.57 -30.63 5.76
C GLU A 456 5.07 -29.23 6.08
N PRO A 457 5.85 -29.07 7.17
CA PRO A 457 6.47 -27.80 7.49
C PRO A 457 7.35 -27.27 6.37
N LEU A 458 7.35 -25.96 6.17
CA LEU A 458 8.30 -25.36 5.23
C LEU A 458 9.73 -25.61 5.73
N PRO A 459 10.69 -25.87 4.83
CA PRO A 459 12.09 -25.98 5.22
C PRO A 459 12.49 -24.70 5.96
N ARG A 460 12.91 -24.84 7.22
CA ARG A 460 13.53 -23.75 7.94
C ARG A 460 14.81 -23.43 7.21
N GLN A 461 14.82 -22.31 6.50
CA GLN A 461 16.08 -21.76 6.04
C GLN A 461 16.78 -21.32 7.31
N GLU A 462 17.79 -22.08 7.74
CA GLU A 462 18.70 -21.58 8.74
C GLU A 462 19.17 -20.21 8.25
N PRO A 463 19.25 -19.20 9.15
CA PRO A 463 19.76 -17.90 8.78
C PRO A 463 21.14 -18.16 8.21
N ALA A 464 21.24 -18.18 6.88
CA ALA A 464 22.49 -18.43 6.19
C ALA A 464 23.43 -17.42 6.79
N GLU A 465 24.44 -17.89 7.55
CA GLU A 465 25.42 -17.03 8.17
C GLU A 465 25.78 -16.03 7.08
N GLN A 466 25.50 -14.75 7.33
CA GLN A 466 25.82 -13.64 6.43
C GLN A 466 27.35 -13.51 6.35
N LYS A 467 28.03 -14.57 5.91
CA LYS A 467 29.38 -14.54 5.40
C LYS A 467 29.24 -13.73 4.13
N GLY A 468 29.75 -12.50 4.17
CA GLY A 468 29.60 -11.45 3.16
C GLY A 468 30.21 -11.78 1.78
N GLY A 469 30.05 -12.99 1.28
CA GLY A 469 30.12 -13.29 -0.15
C GLY A 469 28.76 -13.00 -0.74
N GLU A 470 28.74 -12.08 -1.71
CA GLU A 470 27.66 -11.77 -2.65
C GLU A 470 26.40 -12.61 -2.45
N ALA A 471 25.34 -11.95 -1.98
CA ALA A 471 24.00 -12.49 -1.79
C ALA A 471 23.69 -13.63 -2.77
N GLY A 472 24.00 -14.85 -2.34
CA GLY A 472 23.64 -16.09 -2.98
C GLY A 472 22.15 -16.24 -2.77
N GLY A 473 21.38 -15.41 -3.50
CA GLY A 473 19.95 -15.48 -3.57
C GLY A 473 19.59 -16.92 -3.80
N ALA A 474 18.73 -17.45 -2.94
CA ALA A 474 18.20 -18.79 -3.06
C ALA A 474 17.96 -19.05 -4.55
N ARG A 475 18.74 -19.97 -5.13
CA ARG A 475 18.61 -20.47 -6.51
C ARG A 475 17.28 -21.25 -6.70
N GLY A 476 16.24 -20.91 -5.95
CA GLY A 476 14.86 -21.28 -6.22
C GLY A 476 14.25 -20.28 -7.19
N ALA A 477 14.24 -20.64 -8.47
CA ALA A 477 13.41 -20.01 -9.52
C ALA A 477 13.78 -18.59 -10.01
N SER A 478 15.06 -18.24 -10.09
CA SER A 478 15.51 -17.13 -10.96
C SER A 478 15.82 -17.56 -12.41
N SER A 479 15.67 -18.84 -12.76
CA SER A 479 15.91 -19.34 -14.12
C SER A 479 14.62 -19.43 -14.94
N GLY A 480 14.28 -18.36 -15.65
CA GLY A 480 13.51 -18.45 -16.91
C GLY A 480 12.19 -19.24 -16.87
N GLY A 481 11.44 -19.18 -15.77
CA GLY A 481 10.06 -19.68 -15.78
C GLY A 481 9.28 -18.95 -16.89
N PRO A 482 8.44 -19.67 -17.66
CA PRO A 482 7.74 -19.15 -18.84
C PRO A 482 7.06 -17.81 -18.54
N ASP A 483 7.14 -16.90 -19.51
CA ASP A 483 6.68 -15.50 -19.45
C ASP A 483 5.54 -15.28 -18.45
N ALA A 484 5.90 -14.85 -17.24
CA ALA A 484 4.93 -14.52 -16.21
C ALA A 484 4.07 -13.36 -16.73
N TYR A 485 2.76 -13.56 -16.77
CA TYR A 485 1.84 -12.52 -17.20
C TYR A 485 1.86 -11.34 -16.24
N PHE A 486 1.88 -11.62 -14.94
CA PHE A 486 2.27 -10.66 -13.90
C PHE A 486 2.81 -11.42 -12.69
N ARG A 487 3.33 -10.69 -11.70
CA ARG A 487 3.83 -11.26 -10.45
C ARG A 487 3.07 -10.73 -9.26
N LEU A 488 2.67 -11.63 -8.36
CA LEU A 488 2.24 -11.28 -7.01
C LEU A 488 3.47 -11.26 -6.10
N THR A 489 3.70 -10.17 -5.38
CA THR A 489 4.93 -9.93 -4.60
C THR A 489 4.64 -9.45 -3.18
N GLY A 490 5.63 -9.44 -2.30
CA GLY A 490 5.49 -8.85 -0.96
C GLY A 490 6.52 -9.35 0.03
N PHE A 491 6.29 -9.05 1.31
CA PHE A 491 7.09 -9.49 2.44
C PHE A 491 6.17 -10.05 3.52
N VAL A 492 6.51 -11.23 4.01
CA VAL A 492 5.77 -11.85 5.11
C VAL A 492 6.40 -11.47 6.42
N ASP A 493 5.57 -11.07 7.39
CA ASP A 493 6.03 -10.67 8.73
C ASP A 493 6.60 -11.86 9.50
N GLY A 494 6.04 -13.06 9.30
CA GLY A 494 6.66 -14.29 9.77
C GLY A 494 5.93 -15.58 9.39
N LEU A 495 6.57 -16.70 9.72
CA LEU A 495 6.05 -18.06 9.62
C LEU A 495 6.14 -18.73 10.99
N VAL A 496 5.21 -19.62 11.30
CA VAL A 496 5.24 -20.39 12.56
C VAL A 496 4.80 -21.83 12.30
N ASP A 497 5.43 -22.78 12.98
CA ASP A 497 5.01 -24.18 12.94
C ASP A 497 4.21 -24.48 14.21
N LEU A 498 2.92 -24.79 14.10
CA LEU A 498 2.04 -25.11 15.23
C LEU A 498 1.55 -26.56 15.14
N PRO A 499 1.25 -27.22 16.28
CA PRO A 499 0.57 -28.51 16.26
C PRO A 499 -0.76 -28.43 15.51
N ARG A 500 -1.00 -29.37 14.61
CA ARG A 500 -2.23 -29.41 13.81
C ARG A 500 -3.43 -29.70 14.71
N GLU A 501 -4.44 -28.84 14.67
CA GLU A 501 -5.71 -29.08 15.34
C GLU A 501 -6.47 -30.18 14.58
N HIS A 502 -6.42 -31.41 15.08
CA HIS A 502 -7.21 -32.50 14.51
C HIS A 502 -8.66 -32.43 15.02
N PRO A 503 -9.67 -32.26 14.12
CA PRO A 503 -11.06 -32.34 14.50
C PRO A 503 -11.42 -33.80 14.82
N GLY A 504 -11.14 -34.26 16.04
CA GLY A 504 -11.80 -35.44 16.61
C GLY A 504 -10.95 -36.64 17.05
N GLY A 505 -9.67 -36.51 17.44
CA GLY A 505 -8.95 -37.72 17.85
C GLY A 505 -7.70 -37.53 18.70
N VAL A 506 -7.78 -38.05 19.93
CA VAL A 506 -6.63 -38.38 20.78
C VAL A 506 -5.92 -39.58 20.15
N GLY A 507 -4.99 -39.35 19.21
CA GLY A 507 -4.23 -40.46 18.66
C GLY A 507 -3.48 -40.17 17.37
N SER A 508 -2.17 -40.35 17.46
CA SER A 508 -1.17 -40.46 16.38
C SER A 508 -0.62 -39.15 15.79
N GLY A 509 0.54 -38.76 16.31
CA GLY A 509 1.51 -37.88 15.67
C GLY A 509 1.45 -36.41 16.09
N HIS A 510 2.56 -35.86 16.56
CA HIS A 510 2.77 -34.41 16.68
C HIS A 510 2.94 -33.79 15.28
N ALA A 511 1.96 -33.97 14.39
CA ALA A 511 1.99 -33.34 13.09
C ALA A 511 1.90 -31.82 13.28
N THR A 512 2.92 -31.11 12.83
CA THR A 512 2.95 -29.65 12.82
C THR A 512 2.54 -29.14 11.45
N GLU A 513 1.82 -28.03 11.41
CA GLU A 513 1.51 -27.28 10.20
C GLU A 513 2.23 -25.93 10.24
N THR A 514 2.74 -25.47 9.09
CA THR A 514 3.28 -24.11 8.97
C THR A 514 2.16 -23.13 8.63
N LEU A 515 2.13 -21.99 9.32
CA LEU A 515 1.18 -20.91 9.11
C LEU A 515 1.91 -19.63 8.73
N VAL A 516 1.25 -18.79 7.92
CA VAL A 516 1.67 -17.41 7.72
C VAL A 516 1.22 -16.56 8.90
N VAL A 517 2.10 -15.69 9.39
CA VAL A 517 1.80 -14.67 10.39
C VAL A 517 1.84 -13.31 9.71
N GLU A 518 0.75 -12.56 9.80
CA GLU A 518 0.66 -11.16 9.36
C GLU A 518 0.33 -10.29 10.57
N VAL A 519 1.10 -9.25 10.83
CA VAL A 519 1.02 -8.40 12.00
C VAL A 519 0.56 -6.99 11.60
N LYS A 520 -0.49 -6.50 12.25
CA LYS A 520 -1.03 -5.14 12.05
C LYS A 520 -1.02 -4.36 13.36
N HIS A 521 -0.20 -3.31 13.41
CA HIS A 521 -0.29 -2.30 14.44
C HIS A 521 -1.48 -1.37 14.17
N ARG A 522 -2.45 -1.36 15.07
CA ARG A 522 -3.62 -0.49 14.99
C ARG A 522 -3.40 0.75 15.85
N ILE A 523 -3.61 1.92 15.25
CA ILE A 523 -3.63 3.19 15.99
C ILE A 523 -5.02 3.47 16.58
N GLY A 524 -6.10 3.03 15.93
CA GLY A 524 -7.47 3.29 16.39
C GLY A 524 -7.99 2.22 17.34
N SER A 525 -8.22 1.03 16.79
CA SER A 525 -8.73 -0.11 17.55
C SER A 525 -8.48 -1.41 16.81
N ILE A 526 -8.45 -2.51 17.56
CA ILE A 526 -8.50 -3.87 16.99
C ILE A 526 -9.86 -4.07 16.32
N LYS A 527 -9.87 -4.65 15.12
CA LYS A 527 -11.10 -4.91 14.35
C LYS A 527 -11.51 -6.38 14.46
N THR A 528 -12.79 -6.62 14.74
CA THR A 528 -13.39 -7.96 14.79
C THR A 528 -14.75 -7.92 14.09
N PRO A 529 -14.91 -8.54 12.90
CA PRO A 529 -13.87 -9.23 12.13
C PRO A 529 -12.75 -8.28 11.66
N PRO A 530 -11.56 -8.80 11.30
CA PRO A 530 -10.52 -7.99 10.67
C PRO A 530 -10.99 -7.36 9.36
N ASN A 531 -10.30 -6.32 8.90
CA ASN A 531 -10.65 -5.70 7.62
C ASN A 531 -10.39 -6.67 6.46
N LEU A 532 -11.27 -6.64 5.47
CA LEU A 532 -11.20 -7.56 4.33
C LEU A 532 -9.88 -7.43 3.54
N TYR A 533 -9.32 -6.22 3.43
CA TYR A 533 -8.05 -6.03 2.74
C TYR A 533 -6.85 -6.69 3.46
N ASP A 534 -6.88 -6.80 4.79
CA ASP A 534 -5.86 -7.52 5.56
C ASP A 534 -5.99 -9.03 5.35
N ILE A 535 -7.24 -9.53 5.26
CA ILE A 535 -7.54 -10.94 4.94
C ILE A 535 -7.03 -11.29 3.53
N VAL A 536 -7.26 -10.42 2.54
CA VAL A 536 -6.78 -10.61 1.15
C VAL A 536 -5.25 -10.64 1.10
N GLN A 537 -4.57 -9.76 1.86
CA GLN A 537 -3.12 -9.75 1.95
C GLN A 537 -2.58 -11.07 2.53
N LEU A 538 -3.11 -11.51 3.68
CA LEU A 538 -2.71 -12.77 4.30
C LEU A 538 -3.00 -13.99 3.41
N CYS A 539 -4.18 -14.04 2.79
CA CYS A 539 -4.54 -15.08 1.82
C CYS A 539 -3.53 -15.14 0.67
N SER A 540 -3.13 -13.97 0.15
CA SER A 540 -2.13 -13.87 -0.92
C SER A 540 -0.80 -14.49 -0.51
N TYR A 541 -0.35 -14.33 0.73
CA TYR A 541 0.86 -14.98 1.24
C TYR A 541 0.69 -16.49 1.42
N CYS A 542 -0.43 -16.94 1.99
CA CYS A 542 -0.76 -18.37 2.08
C CYS A 542 -0.74 -19.02 0.69
N ARG A 543 -1.24 -18.33 -0.34
CA ARG A 543 -1.19 -18.77 -1.73
C ARG A 543 0.22 -18.91 -2.29
N VAL A 544 1.10 -17.95 -2.02
CA VAL A 544 2.48 -18.03 -2.52
C VAL A 544 3.22 -19.23 -1.90
N TYR A 545 2.94 -19.57 -0.64
CA TYR A 545 3.58 -20.70 0.02
C TYR A 545 2.87 -22.06 -0.16
N GLY A 546 1.60 -22.07 -0.59
CA GLY A 546 0.76 -23.28 -0.60
C GLY A 546 0.36 -23.71 0.81
N LEU A 547 0.07 -22.75 1.69
CA LEU A 547 -0.36 -22.99 3.06
C LEU A 547 -1.87 -22.83 3.19
N SER A 548 -2.49 -23.64 4.05
CA SER A 548 -3.95 -23.63 4.27
C SER A 548 -4.37 -22.64 5.34
N HIS A 549 -3.49 -22.23 6.25
CA HIS A 549 -3.87 -21.40 7.39
C HIS A 549 -2.95 -20.20 7.57
N GLY A 550 -3.51 -19.14 8.13
CA GLY A 550 -2.78 -17.94 8.50
C GLY A 550 -3.33 -17.32 9.78
N HIS A 551 -2.44 -16.69 10.54
CA HIS A 551 -2.77 -15.90 11.72
C HIS A 551 -2.63 -14.42 11.38
N LEU A 552 -3.75 -13.69 11.43
CA LEU A 552 -3.74 -12.23 11.37
C LEU A 552 -3.70 -11.69 12.80
N VAL A 553 -2.55 -11.13 13.18
CA VAL A 553 -2.23 -10.61 14.49
C VAL A 553 -2.46 -9.11 14.50
N GLN A 554 -3.40 -8.63 15.31
CA GLN A 554 -3.65 -7.20 15.48
C GLN A 554 -3.14 -6.76 16.85
N CYS A 555 -2.27 -5.76 16.85
CA CYS A 555 -1.65 -5.22 18.05
C CYS A 555 -2.09 -3.79 18.28
N LEU A 556 -2.38 -3.46 19.55
CA LEU A 556 -2.73 -2.13 20.01
C LEU A 556 -1.87 -1.83 21.23
N ARG A 557 -0.90 -0.93 21.09
CA ARG A 557 0.04 -0.56 22.16
C ARG A 557 -0.57 0.58 22.99
N GLU A 558 -1.60 0.24 23.75
CA GLU A 558 -2.19 1.16 24.73
C GLU A 558 -1.55 0.92 26.10
N GLU A 559 -1.22 2.02 26.78
CA GLU A 559 -0.78 1.95 28.17
C GLU A 559 -1.96 1.53 29.05
N SER A 560 -1.84 0.38 29.70
CA SER A 560 -2.87 -0.11 30.61
C SER A 560 -2.31 -0.16 32.03
N ALA A 561 -3.00 0.50 32.96
CA ALA A 561 -2.65 0.47 34.38
C ALA A 561 -2.65 -0.95 34.98
N THR A 562 -3.26 -1.92 34.29
CA THR A 562 -3.36 -3.32 34.72
C THR A 562 -2.35 -4.24 34.05
N GLN A 563 -1.51 -3.73 33.16
CA GLN A 563 -0.55 -4.58 32.46
C GLN A 563 0.63 -4.97 33.34
N PRO A 564 1.09 -6.23 33.25
CA PRO A 564 2.32 -6.64 33.90
C PRO A 564 3.47 -5.74 33.47
N PHE A 565 4.27 -5.29 34.43
CA PHE A 565 5.41 -4.42 34.16
C PHE A 565 6.33 -5.07 33.12
N GLY A 566 6.55 -4.40 31.99
CA GLY A 566 7.43 -4.86 30.91
C GLY A 566 6.77 -5.64 29.77
N THR A 567 5.44 -5.78 29.70
CA THR A 567 4.80 -6.28 28.46
C THR A 567 4.90 -5.22 27.36
N PRO A 568 5.58 -5.49 26.24
CA PRO A 568 5.80 -4.47 25.23
C PRO A 568 4.53 -4.18 24.41
N VAL A 569 3.49 -5.01 24.46
CA VAL A 569 2.25 -4.82 23.69
C VAL A 569 1.04 -4.74 24.62
N GLY A 570 0.25 -3.67 24.51
CA GLY A 570 -0.97 -3.41 25.29
C GLY A 570 -2.07 -4.47 25.12
N LYS A 571 -2.46 -4.72 23.88
CA LYS A 571 -3.47 -5.71 23.53
C LYS A 571 -3.07 -6.40 22.24
N LEU A 572 -3.09 -7.72 22.25
CA LEU A 572 -2.82 -8.56 21.09
C LEU A 572 -4.06 -9.41 20.80
N HIS A 573 -4.50 -9.43 19.54
CA HIS A 573 -5.63 -10.24 19.09
C HIS A 573 -5.23 -11.06 17.88
N ILE A 574 -5.41 -12.38 17.95
CA ILE A 574 -5.08 -13.31 16.87
C ILE A 574 -6.38 -13.77 16.23
N THR A 575 -6.56 -13.45 14.95
CA THR A 575 -7.61 -14.06 14.14
C THR A 575 -7.00 -15.20 13.32
N LYS A 576 -7.44 -16.42 13.59
CA LYS A 576 -7.09 -17.61 12.80
C LYS A 576 -7.98 -17.65 11.55
N LEU A 577 -7.39 -17.74 10.37
CA LEU A 577 -8.10 -17.80 9.09
C LEU A 577 -7.80 -19.11 8.37
N ASP A 578 -8.83 -19.66 7.73
CA ASP A 578 -8.77 -20.94 7.02
C ASP A 578 -8.89 -20.68 5.51
N PHE A 579 -7.81 -20.96 4.79
CA PHE A 579 -7.68 -20.91 3.34
C PHE A 579 -7.53 -22.31 2.72
N SER A 580 -7.94 -23.36 3.43
CA SER A 580 -8.03 -24.72 2.91
C SER A 580 -9.00 -24.79 1.73
N GLU A 581 -8.88 -25.84 0.92
CA GLU A 581 -9.71 -25.99 -0.27
C GLU A 581 -11.21 -26.02 0.05
N GLY A 582 -11.96 -25.12 -0.57
CA GLY A 582 -13.40 -24.97 -0.36
C GLY A 582 -13.81 -24.09 0.83
N SER A 583 -12.85 -23.60 1.63
CA SER A 583 -13.15 -22.68 2.73
C SER A 583 -13.77 -21.37 2.24
N PRO A 584 -14.60 -20.69 3.07
CA PRO A 584 -15.18 -19.40 2.70
C PRO A 584 -14.13 -18.33 2.39
N ASP A 585 -13.07 -18.23 3.21
CA ASP A 585 -12.03 -17.19 3.05
C ASP A 585 -11.25 -17.41 1.74
N ARG A 586 -11.00 -18.67 1.36
CA ARG A 586 -10.38 -19.02 0.08
C ARG A 586 -11.28 -18.70 -1.12
N LYS A 587 -12.57 -19.03 -1.04
CA LYS A 587 -13.53 -18.80 -2.13
C LYS A 587 -13.57 -17.33 -2.53
N GLY A 588 -13.55 -16.42 -1.55
CA GLY A 588 -13.50 -14.98 -1.82
C GLY A 588 -12.30 -14.59 -2.70
N TRP A 589 -11.13 -15.13 -2.39
CA TRP A 589 -9.91 -14.85 -3.17
C TRP A 589 -9.94 -15.51 -4.56
N ASP A 590 -10.35 -16.77 -4.65
CA ASP A 590 -10.37 -17.56 -5.90
C ASP A 590 -11.36 -17.01 -6.92
N HIS A 591 -12.56 -16.64 -6.46
CA HIS A 591 -13.66 -16.24 -7.33
C HIS A 591 -13.74 -14.74 -7.59
N HIS A 592 -13.10 -13.90 -6.75
CA HIS A 592 -13.18 -12.45 -6.88
C HIS A 592 -11.82 -11.78 -7.01
N VAL A 593 -10.90 -12.02 -6.08
CA VAL A 593 -9.59 -11.32 -6.08
C VAL A 593 -8.77 -11.71 -7.28
N LEU A 594 -8.48 -13.00 -7.48
CA LEU A 594 -7.58 -13.44 -8.54
C LEU A 594 -8.09 -13.04 -9.95
N PRO A 595 -9.37 -13.26 -10.33
CA PRO A 595 -9.88 -12.78 -11.61
C PRO A 595 -9.77 -11.27 -11.79
N ALA A 596 -10.02 -10.49 -10.73
CA ALA A 596 -9.89 -9.04 -10.76
C ALA A 596 -8.43 -8.59 -10.99
N LEU A 597 -7.46 -9.26 -10.35
CA LEU A 597 -6.03 -8.99 -10.59
C LEU A 597 -5.63 -9.23 -12.05
N TYR A 598 -6.15 -10.28 -12.69
CA TYR A 598 -5.93 -10.52 -14.12
C TYR A 598 -6.55 -9.43 -14.99
N ALA A 599 -7.77 -8.99 -14.67
CA ALA A 599 -8.43 -7.91 -15.39
C ALA A 599 -7.66 -6.58 -15.26
N VAL A 600 -7.15 -6.25 -14.07
CA VAL A 600 -6.27 -5.08 -13.87
C VAL A 600 -4.98 -5.23 -14.67
N ALA A 601 -4.32 -6.40 -14.64
CA ALA A 601 -3.10 -6.62 -15.41
C ALA A 601 -3.33 -6.39 -16.91
N ALA A 602 -4.43 -6.93 -17.47
CA ALA A 602 -4.81 -6.71 -18.85
C ALA A 602 -5.06 -5.24 -19.18
N ALA A 603 -5.82 -4.53 -18.34
CA ALA A 603 -6.11 -3.11 -18.51
C ALA A 603 -4.83 -2.26 -18.44
N VAL A 604 -3.91 -2.57 -17.51
CA VAL A 604 -2.61 -1.89 -17.39
C VAL A 604 -1.77 -2.10 -18.65
N TYR A 605 -1.70 -3.32 -19.18
CA TYR A 605 -0.95 -3.57 -20.42
C TYR A 605 -1.56 -2.89 -21.64
N ALA A 606 -2.89 -2.88 -21.75
CA ALA A 606 -3.60 -2.14 -22.78
C ALA A 606 -3.28 -0.63 -22.69
N ALA A 607 -3.40 -0.04 -21.50
CA ALA A 607 -3.06 1.36 -21.26
C ALA A 607 -1.58 1.64 -21.58
N ARG A 608 -0.65 0.76 -21.20
CA ARG A 608 0.78 0.91 -21.55
C ARG A 608 1.01 0.98 -23.06
N SER A 609 0.24 0.25 -23.85
CA SER A 609 0.35 0.25 -25.31
C SER A 609 -0.34 1.43 -26.01
N ASP A 610 -1.23 2.15 -25.33
CA ASP A 610 -2.01 3.25 -25.90
C ASP A 610 -1.60 4.61 -25.30
N GLU A 611 -0.82 5.38 -26.07
CA GLU A 611 -0.36 6.71 -25.68
C GLU A 611 -1.52 7.65 -25.31
N MET A 612 -2.63 7.62 -26.04
CA MET A 612 -3.76 8.50 -25.77
C MET A 612 -4.39 8.16 -24.42
N THR A 613 -4.54 6.87 -24.11
CA THR A 613 -5.04 6.43 -22.80
C THR A 613 -4.08 6.84 -21.67
N ARG A 614 -2.77 6.68 -21.83
CA ARG A 614 -1.79 7.12 -20.81
C ARG A 614 -1.86 8.62 -20.56
N LEU A 615 -1.85 9.42 -21.63
CA LEU A 615 -1.93 10.88 -21.53
C LEU A 615 -3.24 11.32 -20.86
N ARG A 616 -4.38 10.72 -21.22
CA ARG A 616 -5.68 11.01 -20.58
C ARG A 616 -5.68 10.73 -19.09
N LEU A 617 -5.10 9.61 -18.66
CA LEU A 617 -4.98 9.29 -17.23
C LEU A 617 -4.09 10.30 -16.50
N LEU A 618 -3.02 10.74 -17.16
CA LEU A 618 -2.04 11.68 -16.59
C LEU A 618 -2.60 13.10 -16.44
N VAL A 619 -3.35 13.60 -17.45
CA VAL A 619 -3.93 14.96 -17.44
C VAL A 619 -5.23 15.08 -16.67
N ALA A 620 -5.80 13.97 -16.18
CA ALA A 620 -7.02 13.99 -15.38
C ALA A 620 -6.84 14.96 -14.20
N ALA A 621 -7.71 15.97 -14.14
CA ALA A 621 -7.53 17.12 -13.25
C ALA A 621 -7.83 16.78 -11.78
N THR A 622 -8.59 15.71 -11.56
CA THR A 622 -9.02 15.28 -10.23
C THR A 622 -8.85 13.76 -10.05
N PRO A 623 -8.66 13.28 -8.81
CA PRO A 623 -8.69 11.84 -8.51
C PRO A 623 -9.98 11.15 -8.96
N GLU A 624 -11.12 11.83 -8.87
CA GLU A 624 -12.43 11.30 -9.28
C GLU A 624 -12.51 11.11 -10.79
N GLU A 625 -12.04 12.08 -11.58
CA GLU A 625 -11.96 11.96 -13.04
C GLU A 625 -11.05 10.80 -13.44
N ARG A 626 -9.89 10.67 -12.79
CA ARG A 626 -8.97 9.56 -13.02
C ARG A 626 -9.61 8.22 -12.68
N THR A 627 -10.31 8.14 -11.54
CA THR A 627 -11.03 6.94 -11.12
C THR A 627 -12.10 6.55 -12.13
N ALA A 628 -12.85 7.52 -12.68
CA ALA A 628 -13.84 7.27 -13.73
C ALA A 628 -13.20 6.75 -15.03
N LEU A 629 -12.04 7.29 -15.43
CA LEU A 629 -11.27 6.77 -16.56
C LEU A 629 -10.83 5.33 -16.32
N VAL A 630 -10.30 5.03 -15.12
CA VAL A 630 -9.90 3.67 -14.73
C VAL A 630 -11.09 2.73 -14.71
N GLY A 631 -12.25 3.19 -14.23
CA GLY A 631 -13.51 2.45 -14.27
C GLY A 631 -13.90 2.02 -15.69
N SER A 632 -13.76 2.91 -16.66
CA SER A 632 -14.03 2.59 -18.07
C SER A 632 -13.07 1.53 -18.64
N LEU A 633 -11.83 1.48 -18.15
CA LEU A 633 -10.83 0.46 -18.55
C LEU A 633 -11.01 -0.85 -17.78
N CYS A 634 -11.49 -0.75 -16.55
CA CYS A 634 -11.51 -1.83 -15.57
C CYS A 634 -12.76 -1.74 -14.68
N PRO A 635 -13.95 -2.15 -15.19
CA PRO A 635 -15.25 -1.82 -14.58
C PRO A 635 -15.47 -2.29 -13.14
N HIS A 636 -14.72 -3.29 -12.67
CA HIS A 636 -14.85 -3.76 -11.29
C HIS A 636 -14.24 -2.80 -10.26
N LEU A 637 -13.43 -1.81 -10.70
CA LEU A 637 -12.85 -0.78 -9.85
C LEU A 637 -13.78 0.43 -9.62
N GLU A 638 -14.96 0.48 -10.26
CA GLU A 638 -15.98 1.52 -10.02
C GLU A 638 -16.81 1.31 -8.73
N ARG A 639 -16.61 0.17 -8.07
CA ARG A 639 -17.37 -0.24 -6.88
C ARG A 639 -16.80 0.35 -5.61
#